data_AF-A0A0D2F4B4-F1
#
_entry.id   AF-A0A0D2F4B4-F1
#
_cell.length_a   1.000
_cell.length_b   1.000
_cell.length_c   1.000
_cell.angle_alpha   90.00
_cell.angle_beta   90.00
_cell.angle_gamma   90.00
#
_symmetry.space_group_name_H-M   'P 1'
#
loop_
_entity.id
_entity.type
_entity.pdbx_description
1 polymer ?
#
loop_
_entity_poly.entity_id
_entity_poly.type
_entity_poly.pdbx_seq_one_letter_code
_entity_poly.pdbx_strand_id
1 'polypeptide(L)'
;MFSMIDTSARGLGAYGLILLVLAFAGYVVRQVFFHPLSDIPGPLPAKLTRWWQAYEVWSGAAEKTEIALHEKYGEDGSLSSAGEGTGLVNHESTFVGSLVRVAPNQVSISDPEAIKLIYGPNSRFPKTDMYAAWKHGYDNMFTYRDEKEHAKHRRAVGNAYTMSSVLDSEVYIDQCSDLFVQRLGEMAQAGQTVDLGHWLQMYAFDVVTELFYGKAFGLMEGRQDFGWFELLEGVVQAVAIMGMIPYVVSFYHMPLWQKIFPGVKEANEKQFKMISVAQERVAERMKAKGGRRDMMEKFIERHRESPNDMTVQWIEMEAVVALFAGSDTTASALRSVFYYLLKNPSTYETLRKEIDDMDAQRELSPRVSFADSNKMPYLLAVCKEAMRLNPSVGLGLPRYVPQGGREICGRYFPEGTRVAINAWVVHLDEKVFGRDPKAFRPERWLEGDAKVMDRYMFQFGSGSRTCTGKNIAILQLQKVVPEILRRFDISLVEPNKSWKTINHFFVKQEGLNVNLRERSDVDIIITQLAERNIVVRMESAYPPFAGIYEPQGLKKLIYGSGVVNEQLGSCLPGPSSKAFVVTGTSLATKTPLIEEIEELLTPERHAGTFAGIQEHNPEGPLQKALAQVKGDATIDTIISVGGGSPIDAAKSIIFNIGTEDGRWLTHIAIPTTLGAAECTDLGGTTMADGMKKGIRNPNVIPHYILYDPHFGLYTPPQLFMSTAIRALDHAVELQYHPSATWHCRVMCLRAISALFDLLPKYKANPKDEDTIVRLFLAAYASLGFVGRNLQGSLGLSHTVGYSVGSPYGIPHGITSCMTLGPIVKLKARFEKEDAKQIAAILPVIGGSESNDPVHDCELVGDKIIRLVSDLGLSTTLTQWKVDRDQVDIICARATGAWMPGESKQEKEPGYDLAVREVIESLY
;
A
#
# COMPACT_ATOMS: atom_id res chain seq x y z
N MET A 1 -46.00 77.69 6.86
CA MET A 1 -46.59 76.41 7.33
C MET A 1 -45.68 75.20 7.05
N PHE A 2 -44.79 75.21 6.05
CA PHE A 2 -43.88 74.08 5.76
C PHE A 2 -42.59 74.01 6.60
N SER A 3 -42.15 75.06 7.32
CA SER A 3 -40.91 74.99 8.13
C SER A 3 -41.09 74.55 9.60
N MET A 4 -42.31 74.59 10.16
CA MET A 4 -42.58 74.09 11.53
C MET A 4 -42.85 72.58 11.59
N ILE A 5 -43.17 71.95 10.46
CA ILE A 5 -43.38 70.49 10.37
C ILE A 5 -42.04 69.75 10.32
N ASP A 6 -40.98 70.37 9.79
CA ASP A 6 -39.65 69.76 9.68
C ASP A 6 -38.90 69.73 11.03
N THR A 7 -39.09 70.72 11.91
CA THR A 7 -38.47 70.75 13.24
C THR A 7 -39.14 69.79 14.23
N SER A 8 -40.45 69.60 14.15
CA SER A 8 -41.21 68.66 14.99
C SER A 8 -41.00 67.20 14.56
N ALA A 9 -40.91 66.91 13.26
CA ALA A 9 -40.58 65.58 12.75
C ALA A 9 -39.15 65.14 13.13
N ARG A 10 -38.17 66.05 13.08
CA ARG A 10 -36.80 65.79 13.54
C ARG A 10 -36.70 65.59 15.05
N GLY A 11 -37.49 66.32 15.84
CA GLY A 11 -37.60 66.13 17.29
C GLY A 11 -38.23 64.78 17.66
N LEU A 12 -39.35 64.41 17.03
CA LEU A 12 -40.00 63.10 17.20
C LEU A 12 -39.08 61.94 16.79
N GLY A 13 -38.30 62.09 15.72
CA GLY A 13 -37.28 61.13 15.31
C GLY A 13 -36.16 60.99 16.34
N ALA A 14 -35.70 62.10 16.94
CA ALA A 14 -34.67 62.09 17.98
C ALA A 14 -35.16 61.42 19.27
N TYR A 15 -36.39 61.72 19.74
CA TYR A 15 -36.98 61.05 20.90
C TYR A 15 -37.21 59.56 20.65
N GLY A 16 -37.66 59.19 19.44
CA GLY A 16 -37.79 57.80 19.03
C GLY A 16 -36.46 57.04 19.06
N LEU A 17 -35.39 57.66 18.54
CA LEU A 17 -34.04 57.09 18.57
C LEU A 17 -33.51 56.93 20.02
N ILE A 18 -33.72 57.93 20.88
CA ILE A 18 -33.33 57.86 22.29
C ILE A 18 -34.08 56.73 23.00
N LEU A 19 -35.39 56.59 22.79
CA LEU A 19 -36.18 55.50 23.36
C LEU A 19 -35.70 54.12 22.87
N LEU A 20 -35.34 54.00 21.59
CA LEU A 20 -34.77 52.77 21.05
C LEU A 20 -33.41 52.43 21.68
N VAL A 21 -32.53 53.42 21.86
CA VAL A 21 -31.23 53.23 22.52
C VAL A 21 -31.42 52.84 23.99
N LEU A 22 -32.32 53.50 24.72
CA LEU A 22 -32.62 53.15 26.12
C LEU A 22 -33.25 51.76 26.25
N ALA A 23 -34.19 51.41 25.36
CA ALA A 23 -34.78 50.07 25.32
C ALA A 23 -33.74 48.99 25.01
N PHE A 24 -32.83 49.27 24.06
CA PHE A 24 -31.73 48.36 23.73
C PHE A 24 -30.73 48.23 24.88
N ALA A 25 -30.35 49.33 25.54
CA ALA A 25 -29.49 49.31 26.72
C ALA A 25 -30.14 48.52 27.87
N GLY A 26 -31.42 48.74 28.15
CA GLY A 26 -32.19 47.97 29.12
C GLY A 26 -32.26 46.47 28.77
N TYR A 27 -32.43 46.15 27.48
CA TYR A 27 -32.36 44.77 26.98
C TYR A 27 -30.98 44.14 27.22
N VAL A 28 -29.89 44.85 26.91
CA VAL A 28 -28.51 44.39 27.14
C VAL A 28 -28.27 44.12 28.63
N VAL A 29 -28.64 45.07 29.50
CA VAL A 29 -28.53 44.91 30.96
C VAL A 29 -29.33 43.69 31.43
N ARG A 30 -30.57 43.53 30.96
CA ARG A 30 -31.38 42.35 31.28
C ARG A 30 -30.71 41.06 30.82
N GLN A 31 -30.18 41.01 29.59
CA GLN A 31 -29.58 39.80 29.03
C GLN A 31 -28.28 39.37 29.74
N VAL A 32 -27.46 40.35 30.11
CA VAL A 32 -26.14 40.13 30.70
C VAL A 32 -26.23 39.84 32.19
N PHE A 33 -27.06 40.56 32.95
CA PHE A 33 -27.06 40.49 34.42
C PHE A 33 -28.27 39.76 35.02
N PHE A 34 -29.47 39.90 34.41
CA PHE A 34 -30.72 39.44 35.04
C PHE A 34 -31.42 38.27 34.31
N HIS A 35 -30.89 37.83 33.18
CA HIS A 35 -31.45 36.68 32.45
C HIS A 35 -31.27 35.41 33.28
N PRO A 36 -32.18 34.41 33.23
CA PRO A 36 -31.99 33.11 33.90
C PRO A 36 -30.76 32.29 33.45
N LEU A 37 -29.96 32.82 32.53
CA LEU A 37 -28.73 32.24 31.98
C LEU A 37 -27.58 33.28 32.02
N SER A 38 -27.68 34.30 32.89
CA SER A 38 -26.67 35.37 33.01
C SER A 38 -25.35 34.84 33.56
N ASP A 39 -25.42 33.86 34.46
CA ASP A 39 -24.33 33.12 35.09
C ASP A 39 -23.56 32.21 34.13
N ILE A 40 -24.16 31.80 33.01
CA ILE A 40 -23.49 30.95 32.02
C ILE A 40 -22.54 31.78 31.13
N PRO A 41 -21.27 31.39 31.00
CA PRO A 41 -20.30 32.11 30.18
C PRO A 41 -20.64 32.00 28.69
N GLY A 42 -20.16 32.96 27.89
CA GLY A 42 -20.37 32.98 26.44
C GLY A 42 -20.11 34.36 25.84
N PRO A 43 -19.90 34.45 24.51
CA PRO A 43 -19.63 35.71 23.83
C PRO A 43 -20.77 36.72 24.02
N LEU A 44 -20.43 37.99 24.18
CA LEU A 44 -21.43 39.04 24.32
C LEU A 44 -22.46 39.07 23.15
N PRO A 45 -22.05 38.96 21.87
CA PRO A 45 -23.02 38.90 20.76
C PRO A 45 -23.99 37.71 20.88
N ALA A 46 -23.50 36.55 21.32
CA ALA A 46 -24.31 35.35 21.54
C ALA A 46 -25.35 35.55 22.65
N LYS A 47 -25.00 36.27 23.74
CA LYS A 47 -25.96 36.60 24.81
C LYS A 47 -27.08 37.55 24.33
N LEU A 48 -26.82 38.36 23.31
CA LEU A 48 -27.73 39.41 22.86
C LEU A 48 -28.62 39.00 21.70
N THR A 49 -28.16 38.15 20.77
CA THR A 49 -28.90 37.87 19.55
C THR A 49 -28.63 36.49 18.96
N ARG A 50 -29.65 35.90 18.30
CA ARG A 50 -29.50 34.65 17.52
C ARG A 50 -28.81 34.88 16.17
N TRP A 51 -28.72 36.13 15.71
CA TRP A 51 -27.97 36.49 14.51
C TRP A 51 -26.49 36.11 14.60
N TRP A 52 -25.95 36.00 15.83
CA TRP A 52 -24.64 35.41 16.08
C TRP A 52 -24.54 33.99 15.49
N GLN A 53 -25.43 33.07 15.87
CA GLN A 53 -25.39 31.69 15.36
C GLN A 53 -25.61 31.63 13.85
N ALA A 54 -26.49 32.48 13.32
CA ALA A 54 -26.73 32.56 11.89
C ALA A 54 -25.50 33.04 11.11
N TYR A 55 -24.74 34.00 11.67
CA TYR A 55 -23.47 34.45 11.11
C TYR A 55 -22.42 33.33 11.16
N GLU A 56 -22.30 32.61 12.27
CA GLU A 56 -21.37 31.48 12.40
C GLU A 56 -21.66 30.39 11.34
N VAL A 57 -22.93 30.05 11.16
CA VAL A 57 -23.35 29.13 10.09
C VAL A 57 -23.02 29.72 8.72
N TRP A 58 -23.41 30.96 8.42
CA TRP A 58 -23.14 31.60 7.13
C TRP A 58 -21.64 31.70 6.80
N SER A 59 -20.78 31.88 7.81
CA SER A 59 -19.33 31.91 7.66
C SER A 59 -18.71 30.54 7.37
N GLY A 60 -19.45 29.46 7.64
CA GLY A 60 -19.01 28.09 7.44
C GLY A 60 -18.07 27.55 8.52
N ALA A 61 -17.97 28.20 9.68
CA ALA A 61 -17.00 27.86 10.74
C ALA A 61 -17.64 27.47 12.09
N ALA A 62 -18.95 27.21 12.13
CA ALA A 62 -19.71 27.07 13.36
C ALA A 62 -19.19 26.00 14.34
N GLU A 63 -18.69 24.86 13.83
CA GLU A 63 -18.09 23.79 14.65
C GLU A 63 -16.78 24.22 15.28
N LYS A 64 -15.93 24.93 14.53
CA LYS A 64 -14.64 25.45 15.01
C LYS A 64 -14.86 26.49 16.09
N THR A 65 -15.81 27.38 15.86
CA THR A 65 -16.22 28.37 16.86
C THR A 65 -16.73 27.67 18.11
N GLU A 66 -17.62 26.69 17.99
CA GLU A 66 -18.18 26.01 19.17
C GLU A 66 -17.10 25.25 19.98
N ILE A 67 -16.15 24.59 19.32
CA ILE A 67 -14.97 24.00 19.97
C ILE A 67 -14.16 25.08 20.71
N ALA A 68 -13.81 26.17 20.04
CA ALA A 68 -13.02 27.25 20.64
C ALA A 68 -13.73 27.92 21.82
N LEU A 69 -15.07 27.99 21.79
CA LEU A 69 -15.85 28.51 22.92
C LEU A 69 -15.80 27.56 24.12
N HIS A 70 -15.91 26.24 23.90
CA HIS A 70 -15.79 25.26 24.98
C HIS A 70 -14.36 25.16 25.51
N GLU A 71 -13.33 25.33 24.68
CA GLU A 71 -11.94 25.43 25.18
C GLU A 71 -11.77 26.70 26.03
N LYS A 72 -12.22 27.85 25.53
CA LYS A 72 -12.07 29.14 26.21
C LYS A 72 -12.83 29.24 27.53
N TYR A 73 -14.08 28.79 27.55
CA TYR A 73 -14.94 28.89 28.75
C TYR A 73 -14.96 27.59 29.58
N GLY A 74 -14.30 26.54 29.10
CA GLY A 74 -14.17 25.25 29.76
C GLY A 74 -13.09 25.18 30.82
N GLU A 75 -11.95 25.85 30.57
CA GLU A 75 -10.79 25.89 31.49
C GLU A 75 -10.97 26.87 32.65
N ASP A 76 -11.87 27.86 32.51
CA ASP A 76 -12.05 28.92 33.49
C ASP A 76 -12.95 28.49 34.65
N GLY A 77 -12.37 27.77 35.61
CA GLY A 77 -12.91 27.57 36.97
C GLY A 77 -12.96 28.86 37.82
N SER A 78 -12.88 30.04 37.21
CA SER A 78 -12.83 31.34 37.88
C SER A 78 -14.22 31.93 38.14
N LEU A 79 -15.09 31.15 38.79
CA LEU A 79 -16.20 31.67 39.60
C LEU A 79 -16.21 30.96 40.96
N SER A 80 -15.08 31.05 41.66
CA SER A 80 -15.04 30.91 43.12
C SER A 80 -14.41 32.15 43.73
N SER A 81 -15.23 33.02 44.32
CA SER A 81 -14.89 33.83 45.51
C SER A 81 -16.00 34.84 45.84
N ALA A 82 -16.93 34.38 46.68
CA ALA A 82 -17.49 35.18 47.76
C ALA A 82 -17.90 34.21 48.88
N GLY A 83 -16.94 33.87 49.76
CA GLY A 83 -17.19 33.04 50.94
C GLY A 83 -15.92 32.43 51.51
N GLU A 84 -15.32 33.09 52.49
CA GLU A 84 -14.26 32.55 53.35
C GLU A 84 -14.82 31.44 54.27
N GLY A 85 -14.06 30.35 54.48
CA GLY A 85 -14.43 29.33 55.45
C GLY A 85 -13.62 28.04 55.38
N THR A 86 -12.56 27.99 56.18
CA THR A 86 -11.76 26.84 56.67
C THR A 86 -12.34 25.41 56.56
N GLY A 87 -11.48 24.47 56.14
CA GLY A 87 -11.35 23.14 56.77
C GLY A 87 -12.10 21.94 56.15
N LEU A 88 -11.33 21.09 55.43
CA LEU A 88 -11.49 19.64 55.25
C LEU A 88 -12.92 19.05 55.24
N VAL A 89 -13.56 18.94 54.07
CA VAL A 89 -14.55 17.87 53.72
C VAL A 89 -14.65 17.70 52.18
N ASN A 90 -14.63 16.43 51.73
CA ASN A 90 -15.15 15.80 50.48
C ASN A 90 -14.91 16.39 49.07
N HIS A 91 -14.46 15.49 48.17
CA HIS A 91 -14.67 15.56 46.72
C HIS A 91 -16.18 15.69 46.41
N GLU A 92 -16.70 16.91 46.19
CA GLU A 92 -18.03 17.11 45.58
C GLU A 92 -18.20 18.54 45.00
N SER A 93 -18.27 18.60 43.66
CA SER A 93 -18.80 19.67 42.78
C SER A 93 -18.10 21.05 42.64
N THR A 94 -17.86 21.45 41.37
CA THR A 94 -18.20 22.76 40.71
C THR A 94 -17.52 22.77 39.33
N PHE A 95 -18.06 22.32 38.17
CA PHE A 95 -19.37 22.45 37.47
C PHE A 95 -19.60 23.69 36.57
N VAL A 96 -18.57 24.30 35.97
CA VAL A 96 -18.77 25.39 34.97
C VAL A 96 -18.10 25.17 33.60
N GLY A 97 -17.22 24.18 33.44
CA GLY A 97 -16.54 23.94 32.16
C GLY A 97 -17.38 23.27 31.05
N SER A 98 -18.61 22.86 31.33
CA SER A 98 -19.45 22.08 30.41
C SER A 98 -20.60 22.83 29.74
N LEU A 99 -20.81 24.11 30.07
CA LEU A 99 -21.98 24.89 29.67
C LEU A 99 -21.56 26.22 29.03
N VAL A 100 -21.91 26.42 27.76
CA VAL A 100 -21.61 27.66 27.03
C VAL A 100 -22.89 28.28 26.46
N ARG A 101 -23.15 29.55 26.75
CA ARG A 101 -24.28 30.29 26.21
C ARG A 101 -23.99 30.75 24.77
N VAL A 102 -24.65 30.10 23.82
CA VAL A 102 -24.44 30.29 22.36
C VAL A 102 -25.57 31.09 21.70
N ALA A 103 -26.65 31.37 22.42
CA ALA A 103 -27.71 32.31 22.02
C ALA A 103 -28.41 32.91 23.25
N PRO A 104 -29.29 33.92 23.12
CA PRO A 104 -29.95 34.53 24.28
C PRO A 104 -30.66 33.51 25.19
N ASN A 105 -31.30 32.50 24.61
CA ASN A 105 -31.98 31.43 25.35
C ASN A 105 -31.46 30.03 24.99
N GLN A 106 -30.20 29.89 24.57
CA GLN A 106 -29.62 28.60 24.18
C GLN A 106 -28.26 28.34 24.81
N VAL A 107 -28.09 27.12 25.30
CA VAL A 107 -26.86 26.62 25.92
C VAL A 107 -26.35 25.39 25.18
N SER A 108 -25.07 25.42 24.83
CA SER A 108 -24.30 24.28 24.33
C SER A 108 -23.69 23.54 25.51
N ILE A 109 -23.79 22.21 25.48
CA ILE A 109 -23.41 21.32 26.57
C ILE A 109 -22.36 20.33 26.05
N SER A 110 -21.23 20.22 26.74
CA SER A 110 -20.14 19.30 26.40
C SER A 110 -20.05 18.06 27.29
N ASP A 111 -20.85 17.98 28.36
CA ASP A 111 -20.91 16.81 29.25
C ASP A 111 -21.55 15.59 28.55
N PRO A 112 -20.83 14.48 28.37
CA PRO A 112 -21.36 13.27 27.74
C PRO A 112 -22.59 12.67 28.44
N GLU A 113 -22.71 12.80 29.76
CA GLU A 113 -23.87 12.26 30.51
C GLU A 113 -25.18 12.95 30.13
N ALA A 114 -25.11 14.21 29.69
CA ALA A 114 -26.27 14.94 29.22
C ALA A 114 -26.88 14.31 27.94
N ILE A 115 -26.13 13.51 27.18
CA ILE A 115 -26.66 12.80 26.00
C ILE A 115 -27.83 11.90 26.39
N LYS A 116 -27.65 11.09 27.44
CA LYS A 116 -28.66 10.14 27.90
C LYS A 116 -29.91 10.85 28.42
N LEU A 117 -29.73 11.95 29.14
CA LEU A 117 -30.83 12.74 29.68
C LEU A 117 -31.65 13.44 28.58
N ILE A 118 -30.97 14.13 27.66
CA ILE A 118 -31.60 15.01 26.66
C ILE A 118 -32.09 14.22 25.44
N TYR A 119 -31.39 13.16 25.03
CA TYR A 119 -31.68 12.45 23.78
C TYR A 119 -32.03 10.97 23.97
N GLY A 120 -31.95 10.43 25.18
CA GLY A 120 -32.19 9.01 25.43
C GLY A 120 -33.61 8.53 25.08
N PRO A 121 -33.85 7.20 25.07
CA PRO A 121 -35.13 6.61 24.64
C PRO A 121 -36.37 7.15 25.38
N ASN A 122 -36.22 7.50 26.65
CA ASN A 122 -37.29 8.03 27.51
C ASN A 122 -37.20 9.55 27.71
N SER A 123 -36.40 10.24 26.89
CA SER A 123 -36.30 11.69 26.93
C SER A 123 -37.66 12.34 26.69
N ARG A 124 -37.93 13.41 27.42
CA ARG A 124 -39.11 14.27 27.25
C ARG A 124 -38.73 15.66 26.75
N PHE A 125 -37.55 15.81 26.18
CA PHE A 125 -37.04 17.07 25.67
C PHE A 125 -37.47 17.21 24.20
N PRO A 126 -38.50 18.03 23.87
CA PRO A 126 -38.99 18.09 22.50
C PRO A 126 -38.04 18.86 21.59
N LYS A 127 -38.08 18.57 20.29
CA LYS A 127 -37.35 19.33 19.26
C LYS A 127 -37.78 20.80 19.26
N THR A 128 -36.80 21.70 19.10
CA THR A 128 -37.07 23.13 19.03
C THR A 128 -37.76 23.55 17.73
N ASP A 129 -38.14 24.82 17.62
CA ASP A 129 -38.67 25.43 16.39
C ASP A 129 -37.64 25.54 15.25
N MET A 130 -36.34 25.35 15.50
CA MET A 130 -35.29 25.30 14.46
C MET A 130 -35.65 24.30 13.35
N TYR A 131 -36.20 23.15 13.75
CA TYR A 131 -36.55 22.06 12.84
C TYR A 131 -37.66 22.43 11.85
N ALA A 132 -38.42 23.50 12.09
CA ALA A 132 -39.47 23.95 11.18
C ALA A 132 -38.90 24.50 9.86
N ALA A 133 -37.66 25.01 9.85
CA ALA A 133 -36.99 25.50 8.64
C ALA A 133 -36.68 24.37 7.64
N TRP A 134 -36.70 23.11 8.09
CA TRP A 134 -36.37 21.92 7.30
C TRP A 134 -37.61 21.22 6.71
N LYS A 135 -38.77 21.86 6.81
CA LYS A 135 -40.02 21.40 6.18
C LYS A 135 -39.95 21.68 4.68
N HIS A 136 -40.39 20.71 3.88
CA HIS A 136 -40.47 20.84 2.42
C HIS A 136 -41.94 20.76 2.01
N GLY A 137 -42.70 21.79 2.38
CA GLY A 137 -44.17 21.79 2.29
C GLY A 137 -44.85 21.07 3.47
N TYR A 138 -44.39 19.86 3.81
CA TYR A 138 -44.94 19.04 4.91
C TYR A 138 -43.87 18.65 5.95
N ASP A 139 -44.34 18.13 7.10
CA ASP A 139 -43.47 17.50 8.08
C ASP A 139 -42.94 16.15 7.57
N ASN A 140 -41.72 15.79 7.99
CA ASN A 140 -41.05 14.54 7.71
C ASN A 140 -40.42 13.96 8.99
N MET A 141 -39.78 12.79 8.88
CA MET A 141 -39.11 12.13 10.02
C MET A 141 -38.14 13.04 10.79
N PHE A 142 -37.42 13.92 10.09
CA PHE A 142 -36.48 14.84 10.70
C PHE A 142 -37.16 16.05 11.36
N THR A 143 -38.28 16.54 10.86
CA THR A 143 -38.91 17.79 11.35
C THR A 143 -39.95 17.58 12.43
N TYR A 144 -40.55 16.38 12.55
CA TYR A 144 -41.60 16.13 13.55
C TYR A 144 -41.16 16.48 14.97
N ARG A 145 -41.85 17.47 15.56
CA ARG A 145 -41.62 17.91 16.94
C ARG A 145 -42.47 17.17 17.96
N ASP A 146 -43.69 16.79 17.58
CA ASP A 146 -44.54 15.92 18.40
C ASP A 146 -43.95 14.51 18.48
N GLU A 147 -43.85 13.97 19.68
CA GLU A 147 -43.25 12.65 19.93
C GLU A 147 -44.17 11.49 19.55
N LYS A 148 -45.50 11.65 19.72
CA LYS A 148 -46.47 10.62 19.38
C LYS A 148 -46.57 10.45 17.86
N GLU A 149 -46.66 11.56 17.13
CA GLU A 149 -46.67 11.54 15.67
C GLU A 149 -45.37 10.98 15.11
N HIS A 150 -44.22 11.41 15.65
CA HIS A 150 -42.95 10.82 15.23
C HIS A 150 -42.88 9.31 15.53
N ALA A 151 -43.30 8.86 16.71
CA ALA A 151 -43.29 7.45 17.06
C ALA A 151 -44.24 6.62 16.18
N LYS A 152 -45.38 7.18 15.75
CA LYS A 152 -46.28 6.56 14.77
C LYS A 152 -45.57 6.35 13.44
N HIS A 153 -45.02 7.41 12.84
CA HIS A 153 -44.35 7.33 11.53
C HIS A 153 -43.06 6.51 11.59
N ARG A 154 -42.26 6.62 12.67
CA ARG A 154 -41.06 5.80 12.87
C ARG A 154 -41.37 4.32 12.90
N ARG A 155 -42.49 3.91 13.51
CA ARG A 155 -42.94 2.51 13.49
C ARG A 155 -43.38 2.06 12.10
N ALA A 156 -44.03 2.93 11.32
CA ALA A 156 -44.48 2.61 9.97
C ALA A 156 -43.32 2.34 9.00
N VAL A 157 -42.22 3.09 9.09
CA VAL A 157 -41.05 2.96 8.19
C VAL A 157 -39.91 2.14 8.79
N GLY A 158 -39.93 1.87 10.10
CA GLY A 158 -38.78 1.39 10.86
C GLY A 158 -38.20 0.08 10.36
N ASN A 159 -39.05 -0.86 9.92
CA ASN A 159 -38.62 -2.15 9.40
C ASN A 159 -37.75 -2.01 8.14
N ALA A 160 -38.13 -1.11 7.22
CA ALA A 160 -37.42 -0.90 5.95
C ALA A 160 -35.95 -0.48 6.17
N TYR A 161 -35.67 0.22 7.27
CA TYR A 161 -34.35 0.75 7.63
C TYR A 161 -33.55 -0.15 8.59
N THR A 162 -34.06 -1.33 8.96
CA THR A 162 -33.28 -2.33 9.72
C THR A 162 -32.12 -2.85 8.87
N MET A 163 -31.01 -3.25 9.49
CA MET A 163 -29.86 -3.75 8.74
C MET A 163 -30.23 -4.94 7.85
N SER A 164 -31.04 -5.89 8.36
CA SER A 164 -31.53 -7.03 7.57
C SER A 164 -32.32 -6.60 6.34
N SER A 165 -33.21 -5.61 6.46
CA SER A 165 -33.95 -5.09 5.30
C SER A 165 -33.03 -4.35 4.33
N VAL A 166 -32.09 -3.54 4.82
CA VAL A 166 -31.16 -2.80 3.94
C VAL A 166 -30.30 -3.77 3.12
N LEU A 167 -29.92 -4.92 3.68
CA LEU A 167 -29.18 -5.96 2.97
C LEU A 167 -29.97 -6.63 1.84
N ASP A 168 -31.31 -6.62 1.85
CA ASP A 168 -32.10 -7.06 0.68
C ASP A 168 -31.80 -6.19 -0.57
N SER A 169 -31.33 -4.97 -0.36
CA SER A 169 -30.96 -4.00 -1.40
C SER A 169 -29.45 -3.97 -1.70
N GLU A 170 -28.65 -4.85 -1.09
CA GLU A 170 -27.18 -4.82 -1.14
C GLU A 170 -26.64 -4.87 -2.58
N VAL A 171 -27.27 -5.70 -3.43
CA VAL A 171 -26.90 -5.88 -4.84
C VAL A 171 -26.93 -4.56 -5.65
N TYR A 172 -27.77 -3.60 -5.26
CA TYR A 172 -27.85 -2.32 -5.95
C TYR A 172 -26.72 -1.37 -5.52
N ILE A 173 -26.28 -1.48 -4.27
CA ILE A 173 -25.09 -0.79 -3.78
C ILE A 173 -23.84 -1.38 -4.43
N ASP A 174 -23.81 -2.70 -4.65
CA ASP A 174 -22.74 -3.37 -5.38
C ASP A 174 -22.59 -2.84 -6.80
N GLN A 175 -23.71 -2.67 -7.52
CA GLN A 175 -23.69 -2.10 -8.88
C GLN A 175 -23.05 -0.70 -8.92
N CYS A 176 -23.39 0.16 -7.97
CA CYS A 176 -22.75 1.48 -7.85
C CYS A 176 -21.26 1.36 -7.47
N SER A 177 -20.91 0.42 -6.60
CA SER A 177 -19.53 0.22 -6.12
C SER A 177 -18.62 -0.31 -7.23
N ASP A 178 -19.15 -1.21 -8.07
CA ASP A 178 -18.47 -1.74 -9.26
C ASP A 178 -18.14 -0.63 -10.25
N LEU A 179 -19.15 0.19 -10.58
CA LEU A 179 -18.95 1.33 -11.48
C LEU A 179 -17.93 2.30 -10.89
N PHE A 180 -17.99 2.54 -9.57
CA PHE A 180 -17.05 3.43 -8.92
C PHE A 180 -15.61 2.91 -9.01
N VAL A 181 -15.38 1.64 -8.65
CA VAL A 181 -14.08 0.97 -8.79
C VAL A 181 -13.58 0.99 -10.23
N GLN A 182 -14.46 0.70 -11.19
CA GLN A 182 -14.11 0.76 -12.62
C GLN A 182 -13.62 2.16 -13.01
N ARG A 183 -14.33 3.23 -12.61
CA ARG A 183 -13.92 4.61 -12.90
C ARG A 183 -12.58 4.96 -12.26
N LEU A 184 -12.34 4.52 -11.02
CA LEU A 184 -11.05 4.71 -10.36
C LEU A 184 -9.91 3.98 -11.11
N GLY A 185 -10.17 2.76 -11.60
CA GLY A 185 -9.22 1.99 -12.41
C GLY A 185 -8.86 2.66 -13.73
N GLU A 186 -9.87 3.14 -14.46
CA GLU A 186 -9.68 3.92 -15.70
C GLU A 186 -8.79 5.17 -15.47
N MET A 187 -8.98 5.87 -14.34
CA MET A 187 -8.16 7.04 -13.98
C MET A 187 -6.74 6.67 -13.52
N ALA A 188 -6.60 5.56 -12.78
CA ALA A 188 -5.31 5.05 -12.34
C ALA A 188 -4.44 4.63 -13.54
N GLN A 189 -5.01 3.90 -14.51
CA GLN A 189 -4.34 3.51 -15.75
C GLN A 189 -3.92 4.71 -16.60
N ALA A 190 -4.72 5.78 -16.57
CA ALA A 190 -4.40 7.02 -17.26
C ALA A 190 -3.38 7.90 -16.49
N GLY A 191 -2.95 7.52 -15.29
CA GLY A 191 -2.03 8.30 -14.45
C GLY A 191 -2.61 9.66 -14.03
N GLN A 192 -3.94 9.76 -13.92
CA GLN A 192 -4.61 11.02 -13.62
C GLN A 192 -4.64 11.31 -12.12
N THR A 193 -4.46 12.58 -11.76
CA THR A 193 -4.83 13.05 -10.41
C THR A 193 -6.34 13.03 -10.26
N VAL A 194 -6.81 12.46 -9.14
CA VAL A 194 -8.24 12.29 -8.85
C VAL A 194 -8.64 13.13 -7.65
N ASP A 195 -9.66 13.99 -7.80
CA ASP A 195 -10.39 14.54 -6.65
C ASP A 195 -11.29 13.43 -6.07
N LEU A 196 -10.71 12.60 -5.20
CA LEU A 196 -11.41 11.48 -4.58
C LEU A 196 -12.60 11.98 -3.76
N GLY A 197 -12.51 13.18 -3.19
CA GLY A 197 -13.61 13.79 -2.46
C GLY A 197 -14.83 14.02 -3.36
N HIS A 198 -14.64 14.56 -4.57
CA HIS A 198 -15.74 14.76 -5.52
C HIS A 198 -16.37 13.42 -5.96
N TRP A 199 -15.54 12.43 -6.25
CA TRP A 199 -16.00 11.10 -6.66
C TRP A 199 -16.78 10.36 -5.57
N LEU A 200 -16.35 10.44 -4.30
CA LEU A 200 -17.09 9.85 -3.17
C LEU A 200 -18.47 10.47 -2.99
N GLN A 201 -18.65 11.74 -3.36
CA GLN A 201 -19.98 12.38 -3.35
C GLN A 201 -20.85 11.88 -4.49
N MET A 202 -20.31 11.73 -5.70
CA MET A 202 -21.04 11.13 -6.82
C MET A 202 -21.47 9.70 -6.47
N TYR A 203 -20.57 8.91 -5.86
CA TYR A 203 -20.88 7.56 -5.37
C TYR A 203 -22.03 7.56 -4.36
N ALA A 204 -21.94 8.34 -3.28
CA ALA A 204 -22.99 8.38 -2.25
C ALA A 204 -24.33 8.87 -2.82
N PHE A 205 -24.31 9.82 -3.76
CA PHE A 205 -25.50 10.33 -4.41
C PHE A 205 -26.16 9.30 -5.34
N ASP A 206 -25.36 8.62 -6.17
CA ASP A 206 -25.84 7.56 -7.05
C ASP A 206 -26.37 6.37 -6.26
N VAL A 207 -25.73 5.96 -5.15
CA VAL A 207 -26.23 4.89 -4.27
C VAL A 207 -27.59 5.26 -3.67
N VAL A 208 -27.74 6.48 -3.16
CA VAL A 208 -29.01 6.92 -2.57
C VAL A 208 -30.11 6.97 -3.62
N THR A 209 -29.82 7.50 -4.81
CA THR A 209 -30.81 7.56 -5.88
C THR A 209 -31.16 6.16 -6.40
N GLU A 210 -30.20 5.26 -6.52
CA GLU A 210 -30.42 3.85 -6.85
C GLU A 210 -31.36 3.14 -5.85
N LEU A 211 -31.24 3.45 -4.55
CA LEU A 211 -32.07 2.86 -3.50
C LEU A 211 -33.47 3.48 -3.40
N PHE A 212 -33.58 4.80 -3.49
CA PHE A 212 -34.81 5.55 -3.24
C PHE A 212 -35.59 5.89 -4.51
N TYR A 213 -35.01 5.73 -5.69
CA TYR A 213 -35.65 6.06 -6.97
C TYR A 213 -35.70 4.84 -7.91
N GLY A 214 -35.08 3.72 -7.51
CA GLY A 214 -34.98 2.49 -8.29
C GLY A 214 -33.99 2.57 -9.45
N LYS A 215 -33.30 3.71 -9.61
CA LYS A 215 -32.25 3.95 -10.60
C LYS A 215 -31.36 5.13 -10.18
N ALA A 216 -30.05 4.96 -10.30
CA ALA A 216 -29.04 5.98 -10.11
C ALA A 216 -29.24 7.13 -11.10
N PHE A 217 -28.89 8.34 -10.68
CA PHE A 217 -28.99 9.52 -11.56
C PHE A 217 -27.82 9.61 -12.54
N GLY A 218 -26.78 8.79 -12.36
CA GLY A 218 -25.74 8.54 -13.35
C GLY A 218 -24.60 9.55 -13.29
N LEU A 219 -24.32 10.13 -12.11
CA LEU A 219 -23.22 11.08 -11.94
C LEU A 219 -21.87 10.41 -12.22
N MET A 220 -21.67 9.18 -11.73
CA MET A 220 -20.45 8.40 -12.01
C MET A 220 -20.37 7.93 -13.46
N GLU A 221 -21.50 7.60 -14.07
CA GLU A 221 -21.57 7.19 -15.47
C GLU A 221 -21.17 8.36 -16.38
N GLY A 222 -21.76 9.53 -16.15
CA GLY A 222 -21.47 10.79 -16.85
C GLY A 222 -20.14 11.45 -16.47
N ARG A 223 -19.47 10.97 -15.41
CA ARG A 223 -18.22 11.51 -14.85
C ARG A 223 -18.30 12.98 -14.47
N GLN A 224 -19.49 13.45 -14.08
CA GLN A 224 -19.73 14.84 -13.72
C GLN A 224 -20.97 15.00 -12.84
N ASP A 225 -21.01 16.09 -12.07
CA ASP A 225 -22.23 16.56 -11.43
C ASP A 225 -23.10 17.35 -12.42
N PHE A 226 -24.38 17.01 -12.53
CA PHE A 226 -25.36 17.69 -13.36
C PHE A 226 -26.03 18.89 -12.64
N GLY A 227 -25.27 19.56 -11.77
CA GLY A 227 -25.72 20.69 -10.95
C GLY A 227 -26.49 20.28 -9.68
N TRP A 228 -26.39 19.02 -9.24
CA TRP A 228 -27.02 18.54 -8.01
C TRP A 228 -26.31 19.07 -6.78
N PHE A 229 -24.97 19.12 -6.75
CA PHE A 229 -24.26 19.50 -5.53
C PHE A 229 -24.45 20.97 -5.18
N GLU A 230 -24.45 21.85 -6.19
CA GLU A 230 -24.75 23.27 -6.03
C GLU A 230 -26.21 23.50 -5.60
N LEU A 231 -27.13 22.71 -6.15
CA LEU A 231 -28.54 22.75 -5.78
C LEU A 231 -28.73 22.39 -4.30
N LEU A 232 -28.18 21.24 -3.87
CA LEU A 232 -28.29 20.78 -2.49
C LEU A 232 -27.62 21.75 -1.52
N GLU A 233 -26.44 22.28 -1.87
CA GLU A 233 -25.72 23.23 -1.03
C GLU A 233 -26.52 24.51 -0.78
N GLY A 234 -27.06 25.11 -1.84
CA GLY A 234 -27.87 26.33 -1.72
C GLY A 234 -29.09 26.12 -0.83
N VAL A 235 -29.76 24.96 -0.95
CA VAL A 235 -30.90 24.61 -0.09
C VAL A 235 -30.46 24.44 1.36
N VAL A 236 -29.46 23.59 1.63
CA VAL A 236 -28.97 23.29 2.99
C VAL A 236 -28.48 24.55 3.71
N GLN A 237 -27.70 25.40 3.04
CA GLN A 237 -27.21 26.65 3.60
C GLN A 237 -28.36 27.57 3.99
N ALA A 238 -29.32 27.78 3.09
CA ALA A 238 -30.48 28.64 3.37
C ALA A 238 -31.31 28.14 4.55
N VAL A 239 -31.69 26.86 4.57
CA VAL A 239 -32.54 26.30 5.64
C VAL A 239 -31.83 26.25 6.99
N ALA A 240 -30.52 26.05 7.02
CA ALA A 240 -29.76 26.03 8.26
C ALA A 240 -29.62 27.42 8.89
N ILE A 241 -29.33 28.45 8.08
CA ILE A 241 -29.30 29.86 8.52
C ILE A 241 -30.68 30.25 9.06
N MET A 242 -31.75 29.93 8.33
CA MET A 242 -33.13 30.17 8.78
C MET A 242 -33.46 29.42 10.07
N GLY A 243 -32.97 28.19 10.23
CA GLY A 243 -33.15 27.40 11.45
C GLY A 243 -32.54 28.07 12.69
N MET A 244 -31.45 28.83 12.54
CA MET A 244 -30.88 29.63 13.64
C MET A 244 -31.78 30.80 14.04
N ILE A 245 -32.65 31.25 13.13
CA ILE A 245 -33.53 32.40 13.27
C ILE A 245 -34.99 32.02 12.99
N PRO A 246 -35.65 31.23 13.86
CA PRO A 246 -36.96 30.65 13.56
C PRO A 246 -38.07 31.66 13.23
N TYR A 247 -37.99 32.89 13.75
CA TYR A 247 -38.95 33.96 13.44
C TYR A 247 -38.88 34.45 11.98
N VAL A 248 -37.79 34.16 11.26
CA VAL A 248 -37.66 34.49 9.83
C VAL A 248 -38.34 33.45 8.93
N VAL A 249 -38.55 32.22 9.40
CA VAL A 249 -39.13 31.12 8.63
C VAL A 249 -40.52 31.48 8.06
N SER A 250 -41.34 32.19 8.84
CA SER A 250 -42.67 32.65 8.39
C SER A 250 -42.64 33.62 7.21
N PHE A 251 -41.52 34.31 6.97
CA PHE A 251 -41.36 35.24 5.85
C PHE A 251 -40.75 34.59 4.59
N TYR A 252 -40.20 33.37 4.69
CA TYR A 252 -39.45 32.72 3.60
C TYR A 252 -40.24 32.58 2.29
N HIS A 253 -41.51 32.17 2.39
CA HIS A 253 -42.40 32.02 1.23
C HIS A 253 -43.16 33.30 0.85
N MET A 254 -42.92 34.43 1.53
CA MET A 254 -43.63 35.68 1.23
C MET A 254 -43.02 36.35 -0.02
N PRO A 255 -43.84 36.71 -1.05
CA PRO A 255 -43.34 37.30 -2.29
C PRO A 255 -42.54 38.60 -2.10
N LEU A 256 -42.92 39.43 -1.11
CA LEU A 256 -42.20 40.67 -0.80
C LEU A 256 -40.79 40.39 -0.25
N TRP A 257 -40.65 39.36 0.60
CA TRP A 257 -39.38 38.97 1.19
C TRP A 257 -38.42 38.41 0.14
N GLN A 258 -38.92 37.58 -0.79
CA GLN A 258 -38.15 37.06 -1.92
C GLN A 258 -37.71 38.13 -2.92
N LYS A 259 -38.45 39.24 -3.03
CA LYS A 259 -38.02 40.41 -3.83
C LYS A 259 -36.89 41.19 -3.15
N ILE A 260 -36.90 41.27 -1.82
CA ILE A 260 -35.90 42.01 -1.04
C ILE A 260 -34.60 41.19 -0.92
N PHE A 261 -34.70 39.86 -0.83
CA PHE A 261 -33.55 38.96 -0.69
C PHE A 261 -33.48 37.95 -1.84
N PRO A 262 -32.79 38.26 -2.95
CA PRO A 262 -32.70 37.39 -4.12
C PRO A 262 -32.19 35.97 -3.83
N GLY A 263 -31.25 35.80 -2.89
CA GLY A 263 -30.76 34.47 -2.50
C GLY A 263 -31.83 33.59 -1.83
N VAL A 264 -32.83 34.19 -1.17
CA VAL A 264 -33.99 33.46 -0.63
C VAL A 264 -34.86 32.93 -1.76
N LYS A 265 -35.06 33.71 -2.82
CA LYS A 265 -35.80 33.29 -4.01
C LYS A 265 -35.11 32.12 -4.70
N GLU A 266 -33.80 32.22 -4.92
CA GLU A 266 -33.00 31.17 -5.55
C GLU A 266 -33.04 29.85 -4.76
N ALA A 267 -32.87 29.91 -3.43
CA ALA A 267 -32.96 28.73 -2.58
C ALA A 267 -34.35 28.07 -2.64
N ASN A 268 -35.42 28.87 -2.69
CA ASN A 268 -36.79 28.39 -2.80
C ASN A 268 -37.03 27.72 -4.18
N GLU A 269 -36.51 28.28 -5.28
CA GLU A 269 -36.56 27.66 -6.61
C GLU A 269 -35.79 26.33 -6.66
N LYS A 270 -34.59 26.28 -6.08
CA LYS A 270 -33.78 25.05 -5.92
C LYS A 270 -34.55 23.98 -5.13
N GLN A 271 -35.19 24.38 -4.04
CA GLN A 271 -36.02 23.49 -3.21
C GLN A 271 -37.23 22.93 -3.99
N PHE A 272 -37.93 23.77 -4.76
CA PHE A 272 -39.05 23.30 -5.59
C PHE A 272 -38.62 22.30 -6.67
N LYS A 273 -37.48 22.55 -7.33
CA LYS A 273 -36.92 21.63 -8.32
C LYS A 273 -36.57 20.26 -7.71
N MET A 274 -36.03 20.24 -6.49
CA MET A 274 -35.76 19.00 -5.77
C MET A 274 -37.05 18.20 -5.50
N ILE A 275 -38.10 18.89 -5.03
CA ILE A 275 -39.40 18.28 -4.75
C ILE A 275 -40.01 17.73 -6.05
N SER A 276 -40.03 18.50 -7.14
CA SER A 276 -40.65 18.07 -8.39
C SER A 276 -40.00 16.81 -8.95
N VAL A 277 -38.66 16.72 -8.93
CA VAL A 277 -37.94 15.51 -9.38
C VAL A 277 -38.29 14.30 -8.51
N ALA A 278 -38.39 14.46 -7.19
CA ALA A 278 -38.83 13.38 -6.30
C ALA A 278 -40.25 12.91 -6.64
N GLN A 279 -41.19 13.84 -6.83
CA GLN A 279 -42.58 13.53 -7.16
C GLN A 279 -42.71 12.82 -8.51
N GLU A 280 -42.03 13.31 -9.55
CA GLU A 280 -42.03 12.70 -10.88
C GLU A 280 -41.55 11.24 -10.81
N ARG A 281 -40.45 11.00 -10.09
CA ARG A 281 -39.84 9.67 -9.98
C ARG A 281 -40.67 8.70 -9.13
N VAL A 282 -41.24 9.17 -8.03
CA VAL A 282 -42.19 8.38 -7.22
C VAL A 282 -43.40 8.01 -8.08
N ALA A 283 -43.95 8.96 -8.85
CA ALA A 283 -45.10 8.72 -9.71
C ALA A 283 -44.79 7.73 -10.86
N GLU A 284 -43.60 7.80 -11.46
CA GLU A 284 -43.11 6.82 -12.42
C GLU A 284 -43.04 5.42 -11.80
N ARG A 285 -42.44 5.30 -10.61
CA ARG A 285 -42.27 4.03 -9.91
C ARG A 285 -43.60 3.41 -9.49
N MET A 286 -44.55 4.21 -9.01
CA MET A 286 -45.90 3.76 -8.62
C MET A 286 -46.67 3.12 -9.79
N LYS A 287 -46.37 3.49 -11.04
CA LYS A 287 -47.00 2.93 -12.25
C LYS A 287 -46.29 1.68 -12.78
N ALA A 288 -45.03 1.46 -12.41
CA ALA A 288 -44.25 0.32 -12.88
C ALA A 288 -44.73 -0.99 -12.23
N LYS A 289 -44.68 -2.11 -12.97
CA LYS A 289 -44.94 -3.46 -12.42
C LYS A 289 -43.63 -4.06 -11.90
N GLY A 290 -43.73 -4.73 -10.75
CA GLY A 290 -42.62 -5.03 -9.83
C GLY A 290 -41.53 -6.00 -10.31
N GLY A 291 -40.55 -6.25 -9.42
CA GLY A 291 -39.42 -7.17 -9.62
C GLY A 291 -38.13 -6.77 -8.87
N ARG A 292 -38.07 -5.56 -8.27
CA ARG A 292 -36.90 -5.00 -7.60
C ARG A 292 -37.23 -4.71 -6.13
N ARG A 293 -36.36 -5.09 -5.18
CA ARG A 293 -36.64 -5.02 -3.73
C ARG A 293 -35.83 -3.93 -3.02
N ASP A 294 -35.88 -2.73 -3.59
CA ASP A 294 -35.19 -1.54 -3.08
C ASP A 294 -35.98 -0.83 -1.94
N MET A 295 -35.49 0.33 -1.46
CA MET A 295 -36.16 1.08 -0.39
C MET A 295 -37.51 1.64 -0.85
N MET A 296 -37.57 2.10 -2.10
CA MET A 296 -38.80 2.64 -2.68
C MET A 296 -39.90 1.59 -2.76
N GLU A 297 -39.61 0.39 -3.28
CA GLU A 297 -40.60 -0.69 -3.35
C GLU A 297 -41.12 -1.07 -1.96
N LYS A 298 -40.26 -1.10 -0.93
CA LYS A 298 -40.68 -1.36 0.45
C LYS A 298 -41.66 -0.32 0.98
N PHE A 299 -41.45 0.96 0.66
CA PHE A 299 -42.41 2.01 1.01
C PHE A 299 -43.73 1.87 0.24
N ILE A 300 -43.66 1.52 -1.04
CA ILE A 300 -44.84 1.29 -1.88
C ILE A 300 -45.63 0.07 -1.38
N GLU A 301 -44.97 -1.03 -1.04
CA GLU A 301 -45.59 -2.21 -0.42
C GLU A 301 -46.30 -1.85 0.88
N ARG A 302 -45.63 -1.09 1.76
CA ARG A 302 -46.24 -0.61 3.00
C ARG A 302 -47.44 0.31 2.75
N HIS A 303 -47.39 1.14 1.70
CA HIS A 303 -48.53 1.96 1.26
C HIS A 303 -49.71 1.09 0.79
N ARG A 304 -49.44 0.01 0.04
CA ARG A 304 -50.49 -0.95 -0.39
C ARG A 304 -51.14 -1.64 0.82
N GLU A 305 -50.36 -1.99 1.84
CA GLU A 305 -50.86 -2.62 3.07
C GLU A 305 -51.60 -1.65 4.01
N SER A 306 -51.13 -0.41 4.11
CA SER A 306 -51.63 0.58 5.08
C SER A 306 -51.53 2.00 4.51
N PRO A 307 -52.42 2.37 3.57
CA PRO A 307 -52.32 3.61 2.81
C PRO A 307 -52.45 4.88 3.66
N ASN A 308 -53.07 4.78 4.84
CA ASN A 308 -53.20 5.89 5.80
C ASN A 308 -51.96 6.10 6.68
N ASP A 309 -51.14 5.06 6.87
CA ASP A 309 -49.91 5.15 7.68
C ASP A 309 -48.67 5.48 6.84
N MET A 310 -48.70 5.12 5.56
CA MET A 310 -47.68 5.41 4.57
C MET A 310 -48.38 6.02 3.36
N THR A 311 -48.56 7.34 3.29
CA THR A 311 -49.22 7.99 2.16
C THR A 311 -48.26 8.18 0.98
N VAL A 312 -48.77 8.44 -0.23
CA VAL A 312 -47.91 8.76 -1.38
C VAL A 312 -47.07 10.02 -1.10
N GLN A 313 -47.68 11.04 -0.49
CA GLN A 313 -46.97 12.25 -0.09
C GLN A 313 -45.82 11.95 0.89
N TRP A 314 -45.99 10.95 1.76
CA TRP A 314 -44.94 10.53 2.67
C TRP A 314 -43.78 9.85 1.94
N ILE A 315 -44.07 9.00 0.95
CA ILE A 315 -43.05 8.38 0.09
C ILE A 315 -42.26 9.46 -0.66
N GLU A 316 -42.96 10.45 -1.24
CA GLU A 316 -42.33 11.61 -1.89
C GLU A 316 -41.39 12.34 -0.93
N MET A 317 -41.82 12.56 0.31
CA MET A 317 -41.02 13.23 1.34
C MET A 317 -39.80 12.42 1.77
N GLU A 318 -39.90 11.10 1.90
CA GLU A 318 -38.74 10.24 2.17
C GLU A 318 -37.72 10.32 1.02
N ALA A 319 -38.17 10.35 -0.24
CA ALA A 319 -37.29 10.51 -1.40
C ALA A 319 -36.59 11.88 -1.40
N VAL A 320 -37.30 12.98 -1.14
CA VAL A 320 -36.72 14.33 -1.02
C VAL A 320 -35.65 14.38 0.08
N VAL A 321 -35.95 13.84 1.27
CA VAL A 321 -35.00 13.87 2.39
C VAL A 321 -33.76 13.02 2.09
N ALA A 322 -33.92 11.89 1.41
CA ALA A 322 -32.81 11.04 1.03
C ALA A 322 -31.76 11.79 0.19
N LEU A 323 -32.18 12.64 -0.75
CA LEU A 323 -31.28 13.36 -1.67
C LEU A 323 -30.18 14.16 -0.98
N PHE A 324 -30.47 14.86 0.12
CA PHE A 324 -29.44 15.60 0.88
C PHE A 324 -28.96 14.83 2.11
N ALA A 325 -29.86 14.20 2.87
CA ALA A 325 -29.49 13.58 4.14
C ALA A 325 -28.67 12.31 3.94
N GLY A 326 -28.91 11.55 2.87
CA GLY A 326 -28.20 10.31 2.56
C GLY A 326 -26.90 10.54 1.79
N SER A 327 -26.84 11.54 0.91
CA SER A 327 -25.69 11.78 0.04
C SER A 327 -24.57 12.55 0.76
N ASP A 328 -24.83 13.78 1.22
CA ASP A 328 -23.83 14.68 1.82
C ASP A 328 -23.19 14.08 3.07
N THR A 329 -24.00 13.46 3.94
CA THR A 329 -23.49 12.92 5.21
C THR A 329 -22.61 11.68 5.00
N THR A 330 -23.01 10.79 4.10
CA THR A 330 -22.24 9.58 3.79
C THR A 330 -20.95 9.92 3.04
N ALA A 331 -21.03 10.84 2.07
CA ALA A 331 -19.85 11.34 1.36
C ALA A 331 -18.86 12.00 2.31
N SER A 332 -19.35 12.82 3.26
CA SER A 332 -18.51 13.44 4.28
C SER A 332 -17.82 12.41 5.18
N ALA A 333 -18.52 11.35 5.59
CA ALA A 333 -17.94 10.27 6.38
C ALA A 333 -16.90 9.46 5.60
N LEU A 334 -17.17 9.12 4.34
CA LEU A 334 -16.21 8.42 3.46
C LEU A 334 -14.94 9.26 3.24
N ARG A 335 -15.10 10.55 2.95
CA ARG A 335 -13.98 11.49 2.83
C ARG A 335 -13.13 11.52 4.09
N SER A 336 -13.76 11.57 5.27
CA SER A 336 -13.04 11.53 6.55
C SER A 336 -12.22 10.25 6.70
N VAL A 337 -12.78 9.09 6.37
CA VAL A 337 -12.05 7.82 6.43
C VAL A 337 -10.80 7.86 5.55
N PHE A 338 -10.95 8.19 4.27
CA PHE A 338 -9.79 8.24 3.36
C PHE A 338 -8.80 9.34 3.74
N TYR A 339 -9.26 10.54 4.11
CA TYR A 339 -8.37 11.62 4.53
C TYR A 339 -7.50 11.22 5.71
N TYR A 340 -8.10 10.66 6.77
CA TYR A 340 -7.36 10.28 7.96
C TYR A 340 -6.45 9.08 7.73
N LEU A 341 -6.87 8.09 6.95
CA LEU A 341 -5.98 6.97 6.57
C LEU A 341 -4.75 7.51 5.82
N LEU A 342 -4.95 8.34 4.80
CA LEU A 342 -3.85 8.86 3.99
C LEU A 342 -2.93 9.85 4.72
N LYS A 343 -3.43 10.49 5.78
CA LYS A 343 -2.61 11.32 6.68
C LYS A 343 -1.85 10.52 7.72
N ASN A 344 -2.20 9.25 7.93
CA ASN A 344 -1.60 8.39 8.94
C ASN A 344 -1.16 7.06 8.29
N PRO A 345 0.01 7.03 7.61
CA PRO A 345 0.47 5.87 6.85
C PRO A 345 0.50 4.56 7.65
N SER A 346 0.85 4.61 8.95
CA SER A 346 0.83 3.41 9.81
C SER A 346 -0.57 2.80 9.94
N THR A 347 -1.58 3.64 10.09
CA THR A 347 -2.99 3.21 10.16
C THR A 347 -3.49 2.72 8.81
N TYR A 348 -3.09 3.39 7.71
CA TYR A 348 -3.37 2.94 6.36
C TYR A 348 -2.83 1.51 6.14
N GLU A 349 -1.55 1.27 6.42
CA GLU A 349 -0.94 -0.05 6.25
C GLU A 349 -1.55 -1.10 7.18
N THR A 350 -1.91 -0.74 8.42
CA THR A 350 -2.58 -1.69 9.35
C THR A 350 -3.95 -2.14 8.84
N LEU A 351 -4.77 -1.21 8.32
CA LEU A 351 -6.05 -1.56 7.70
C LEU A 351 -5.85 -2.37 6.42
N ARG A 352 -4.89 -1.96 5.59
CA ARG A 352 -4.55 -2.66 4.36
C ARG A 352 -4.14 -4.11 4.65
N LYS A 353 -3.31 -4.32 5.68
CA LYS A 353 -2.91 -5.63 6.17
C LYS A 353 -4.11 -6.49 6.54
N GLU A 354 -5.05 -5.95 7.34
CA GLU A 354 -6.25 -6.68 7.73
C GLU A 354 -7.06 -7.16 6.50
N ILE A 355 -7.20 -6.30 5.50
CA ILE A 355 -7.89 -6.64 4.24
C ILE A 355 -7.11 -7.72 3.48
N ASP A 356 -5.80 -7.54 3.32
CA ASP A 356 -4.94 -8.48 2.58
C ASP A 356 -4.94 -9.86 3.26
N ASP A 357 -4.77 -9.92 4.58
CA ASP A 357 -4.76 -11.17 5.36
C ASP A 357 -6.06 -11.96 5.17
N MET A 358 -7.20 -11.28 5.22
CA MET A 358 -8.50 -11.91 4.98
C MET A 358 -8.65 -12.39 3.54
N ASP A 359 -8.11 -11.64 2.56
CA ASP A 359 -8.15 -12.05 1.16
C ASP A 359 -7.32 -13.31 0.91
N ALA A 360 -6.10 -13.38 1.47
CA ALA A 360 -5.24 -14.56 1.39
C ALA A 360 -5.84 -15.79 2.06
N GLN A 361 -6.60 -15.59 3.13
CA GLN A 361 -7.35 -16.66 3.81
C GLN A 361 -8.64 -17.05 3.07
N ARG A 362 -8.95 -16.40 1.94
CA ARG A 362 -10.20 -16.56 1.17
C ARG A 362 -11.44 -16.31 2.01
N GLU A 363 -11.34 -15.41 2.98
CA GLU A 363 -12.45 -14.98 3.82
C GLU A 363 -13.23 -13.81 3.23
N LEU A 364 -12.70 -13.16 2.19
CA LEU A 364 -13.38 -12.13 1.42
C LEU A 364 -14.10 -12.71 0.22
N SER A 365 -15.34 -12.27 0.03
CA SER A 365 -16.08 -12.53 -1.20
C SER A 365 -15.42 -11.80 -2.40
N PRO A 366 -15.75 -12.17 -3.65
CA PRO A 366 -15.21 -11.49 -4.85
C PRO A 366 -15.43 -9.98 -4.86
N ARG A 367 -16.50 -9.52 -4.22
CA ARG A 367 -16.74 -8.14 -3.80
C ARG A 367 -16.88 -8.16 -2.28
N VAL A 368 -16.28 -7.24 -1.56
CA VAL A 368 -16.38 -7.21 -0.10
C VAL A 368 -17.85 -7.07 0.31
N SER A 369 -18.43 -8.13 0.87
CA SER A 369 -19.81 -8.11 1.35
C SER A 369 -19.89 -7.44 2.73
N PHE A 370 -21.10 -7.05 3.15
CA PHE A 370 -21.28 -6.58 4.54
C PHE A 370 -20.92 -7.64 5.58
N ALA A 371 -21.12 -8.91 5.26
CA ALA A 371 -20.76 -10.00 6.17
C ALA A 371 -19.25 -10.11 6.33
N ASP A 372 -18.48 -9.87 5.27
CA ASP A 372 -17.02 -9.89 5.29
C ASP A 372 -16.48 -8.71 6.10
N SER A 373 -16.99 -7.50 5.87
CA SER A 373 -16.53 -6.30 6.57
C SER A 373 -16.82 -6.31 8.08
N ASN A 374 -17.86 -7.02 8.54
CA ASN A 374 -18.09 -7.19 9.98
C ASN A 374 -17.04 -8.08 10.68
N LYS A 375 -16.23 -8.82 9.92
CA LYS A 375 -15.11 -9.60 10.45
C LYS A 375 -13.80 -8.81 10.49
N MET A 376 -13.80 -7.54 10.04
CA MET A 376 -12.64 -6.63 10.00
C MET A 376 -12.66 -5.65 11.18
N PRO A 377 -12.25 -6.04 12.41
CA PRO A 377 -12.32 -5.18 13.58
C PRO A 377 -11.57 -3.84 13.42
N TYR A 378 -10.45 -3.80 12.71
CA TYR A 378 -9.69 -2.58 12.50
C TYR A 378 -10.38 -1.64 11.50
N LEU A 379 -10.99 -2.16 10.42
CA LEU A 379 -11.89 -1.38 9.55
C LEU A 379 -13.02 -0.73 10.35
N LEU A 380 -13.69 -1.50 11.21
CA LEU A 380 -14.78 -1.01 12.05
C LEU A 380 -14.30 0.13 12.97
N ALA A 381 -13.11 -0.03 13.56
CA ALA A 381 -12.47 0.99 14.39
C ALA A 381 -12.11 2.26 13.59
N VAL A 382 -11.55 2.10 12.39
CA VAL A 382 -11.21 3.20 11.47
C VAL A 382 -12.45 4.01 11.11
N CYS A 383 -13.53 3.36 10.70
CA CYS A 383 -14.79 4.03 10.36
C CYS A 383 -15.37 4.79 11.57
N LYS A 384 -15.34 4.18 12.77
CA LYS A 384 -15.79 4.84 14.00
C LYS A 384 -14.93 6.04 14.34
N GLU A 385 -13.61 5.91 14.30
CA GLU A 385 -12.69 6.99 14.65
C GLU A 385 -12.77 8.17 13.69
N ALA A 386 -12.90 7.90 12.38
CA ALA A 386 -13.07 8.94 11.37
C ALA A 386 -14.38 9.73 11.59
N MET A 387 -15.48 9.03 11.88
CA MET A 387 -16.75 9.67 12.22
C MET A 387 -16.75 10.36 13.60
N ARG A 388 -15.88 9.93 14.51
CA ARG A 388 -15.71 10.58 15.82
C ARG A 388 -15.04 11.93 15.65
N LEU A 389 -13.91 11.97 14.93
CA LEU A 389 -13.14 13.20 14.70
C LEU A 389 -13.83 14.16 13.73
N ASN A 390 -14.45 13.64 12.69
CA ASN A 390 -15.21 14.42 11.72
C ASN A 390 -16.66 13.90 11.59
N PRO A 391 -17.54 14.20 12.56
CA PRO A 391 -18.96 13.94 12.42
C PRO A 391 -19.53 14.72 11.24
N SER A 392 -20.31 14.06 10.37
CA SER A 392 -20.84 14.70 9.18
C SER A 392 -21.79 15.87 9.49
N VAL A 393 -22.47 15.85 10.65
CA VAL A 393 -23.30 16.96 11.15
C VAL A 393 -22.46 17.85 12.06
N GLY A 394 -22.35 19.13 11.70
CA GLY A 394 -21.49 20.13 12.35
C GLY A 394 -22.15 21.00 13.41
N LEU A 395 -23.48 20.95 13.54
CA LEU A 395 -24.23 21.78 14.47
C LEU A 395 -24.86 20.96 15.59
N GLY A 396 -25.03 21.58 16.75
CA GLY A 396 -25.77 20.97 17.85
C GLY A 396 -27.23 20.67 17.50
N LEU A 397 -27.82 19.67 18.18
CA LEU A 397 -29.21 19.24 17.95
C LEU A 397 -30.16 19.79 19.05
N PRO A 398 -30.62 21.05 18.98
CA PRO A 398 -31.28 21.69 20.11
C PRO A 398 -32.61 21.03 20.51
N ARG A 399 -32.86 20.98 21.81
CA ARG A 399 -34.12 20.58 22.43
C ARG A 399 -34.61 21.66 23.39
N TYR A 400 -35.91 21.71 23.61
CA TYR A 400 -36.47 22.51 24.71
C TYR A 400 -36.38 21.75 26.02
N VAL A 401 -36.02 22.45 27.08
CA VAL A 401 -36.24 21.99 28.45
C VAL A 401 -37.76 21.87 28.65
N PRO A 402 -38.24 20.70 29.11
CA PRO A 402 -39.68 20.42 29.22
C PRO A 402 -40.36 21.24 30.31
N GLN A 403 -41.68 21.08 30.37
CA GLN A 403 -42.52 21.70 31.39
C GLN A 403 -42.02 21.40 32.81
N GLY A 404 -41.98 22.44 33.66
CA GLY A 404 -41.50 22.37 35.03
C GLY A 404 -39.97 22.36 35.18
N GLY A 405 -39.22 22.65 34.11
CA GLY A 405 -37.76 22.75 34.13
C GLY A 405 -37.05 21.41 34.33
N ARG A 406 -35.71 21.43 34.23
CA ARG A 406 -34.85 20.26 34.46
C ARG A 406 -33.49 20.66 34.98
N GLU A 407 -32.96 19.83 35.87
CA GLU A 407 -31.55 19.86 36.23
C GLU A 407 -30.73 19.16 35.15
N ILE A 408 -29.69 19.83 34.66
CA ILE A 408 -28.74 19.32 33.67
C ILE A 408 -27.35 19.75 34.14
N CYS A 409 -26.40 18.83 34.23
CA CYS A 409 -25.04 19.11 34.72
C CYS A 409 -25.05 19.85 36.08
N GLY A 410 -25.87 19.40 37.03
CA GLY A 410 -25.98 20.00 38.37
C GLY A 410 -26.65 21.39 38.42
N ARG A 411 -27.11 21.93 37.28
CA ARG A 411 -27.73 23.26 37.17
C ARG A 411 -29.19 23.16 36.74
N TYR A 412 -30.08 23.85 37.43
CA TYR A 412 -31.48 23.93 37.03
C TYR A 412 -31.68 24.87 35.83
N PHE A 413 -32.36 24.38 34.81
CA PHE A 413 -32.77 25.14 33.64
C PHE A 413 -34.29 25.34 33.63
N PRO A 414 -34.77 26.57 33.42
CA PRO A 414 -36.20 26.83 33.31
C PRO A 414 -36.77 26.25 32.01
N GLU A 415 -38.06 25.93 32.06
CA GLU A 415 -38.86 25.50 30.90
C GLU A 415 -38.65 26.42 29.69
N GLY A 416 -38.62 25.83 28.50
CA GLY A 416 -38.47 26.58 27.24
C GLY A 416 -37.05 27.05 26.94
N THR A 417 -36.09 26.85 27.87
CA THR A 417 -34.66 27.01 27.55
C THR A 417 -34.25 26.02 26.48
N ARG A 418 -33.39 26.44 25.54
CA ARG A 418 -32.84 25.56 24.51
C ARG A 418 -31.52 24.99 25.00
N VAL A 419 -31.38 23.68 24.92
CA VAL A 419 -30.15 22.96 25.24
C VAL A 419 -29.74 22.10 24.07
N ALA A 420 -28.45 22.03 23.77
CA ALA A 420 -27.93 21.23 22.66
C ALA A 420 -26.59 20.61 23.02
N ILE A 421 -26.34 19.42 22.49
CA ILE A 421 -25.01 18.81 22.42
C ILE A 421 -24.55 18.86 20.97
N ASN A 422 -23.29 19.22 20.76
CA ASN A 422 -22.61 19.16 19.47
C ASN A 422 -21.62 17.98 19.48
N ALA A 423 -21.72 17.10 18.48
CA ALA A 423 -20.82 15.96 18.31
C ALA A 423 -19.35 16.40 18.22
N TRP A 424 -19.06 17.51 17.54
CA TRP A 424 -17.71 18.07 17.38
C TRP A 424 -17.05 18.50 18.68
N VAL A 425 -17.84 18.70 19.74
CA VAL A 425 -17.34 19.07 21.06
C VAL A 425 -17.30 17.84 21.97
N VAL A 426 -18.41 17.12 22.12
CA VAL A 426 -18.50 16.00 23.08
C VAL A 426 -17.59 14.82 22.69
N HIS A 427 -17.28 14.67 21.40
CA HIS A 427 -16.33 13.66 20.95
C HIS A 427 -14.87 13.97 21.30
N LEU A 428 -14.58 15.17 21.81
CA LEU A 428 -13.26 15.57 22.29
C LEU A 428 -13.09 15.37 23.82
N ASP A 429 -14.08 14.79 24.50
CA ASP A 429 -14.00 14.54 25.93
C ASP A 429 -12.93 13.46 26.25
N GLU A 430 -11.91 13.86 27.01
CA GLU A 430 -10.78 12.99 27.37
C GLU A 430 -11.17 11.84 28.31
N LYS A 431 -12.23 11.98 29.10
CA LYS A 431 -12.69 10.93 30.03
C LYS A 431 -13.34 9.79 29.27
N VAL A 432 -14.01 10.10 28.15
CA VAL A 432 -14.63 9.10 27.29
C VAL A 432 -13.64 8.54 26.28
N PHE A 433 -12.89 9.39 25.58
CA PHE A 433 -12.08 8.98 24.43
C PHE A 433 -10.59 8.87 24.72
N GLY A 434 -10.15 9.07 25.97
CA GLY A 434 -8.75 8.99 26.38
C GLY A 434 -8.00 10.32 26.25
N ARG A 435 -6.72 10.34 26.66
CA ARG A 435 -5.89 11.56 26.80
C ARG A 435 -5.56 12.29 25.50
N ASP A 436 -5.81 11.68 24.34
CA ASP A 436 -5.45 12.20 23.01
C ASP A 436 -6.66 12.27 22.06
N PRO A 437 -7.77 12.90 22.45
CA PRO A 437 -9.04 12.80 21.71
C PRO A 437 -9.01 13.55 20.38
N LYS A 438 -8.00 14.40 20.13
CA LYS A 438 -7.79 15.06 18.83
C LYS A 438 -6.97 14.22 17.85
N ALA A 439 -6.30 13.17 18.32
CA ALA A 439 -5.50 12.29 17.48
C ALA A 439 -6.37 11.23 16.79
N PHE A 440 -6.09 10.95 15.52
CA PHE A 440 -6.70 9.83 14.81
C PHE A 440 -6.00 8.54 15.22
N ARG A 441 -6.63 7.78 16.12
CA ARG A 441 -6.07 6.54 16.68
C ARG A 441 -7.14 5.46 16.79
N PRO A 442 -7.43 4.73 15.70
CA PRO A 442 -8.43 3.65 15.70
C PRO A 442 -8.21 2.59 16.78
N GLU A 443 -6.97 2.37 17.21
CA GLU A 443 -6.58 1.42 18.27
C GLU A 443 -7.36 1.64 19.57
N ARG A 444 -7.84 2.86 19.85
CA ARG A 444 -8.65 3.15 21.04
C ARG A 444 -9.92 2.29 21.12
N TRP A 445 -10.48 1.91 19.98
CA TRP A 445 -11.67 1.06 19.87
C TRP A 445 -11.37 -0.42 20.08
N LEU A 446 -10.10 -0.82 20.06
CA LEU A 446 -9.64 -2.19 20.27
C LEU A 446 -9.07 -2.40 21.68
N GLU A 447 -8.37 -1.40 22.22
CA GLU A 447 -7.73 -1.45 23.54
C GLU A 447 -8.65 -0.99 24.69
N GLY A 448 -9.57 -0.06 24.41
CA GLY A 448 -10.45 0.55 25.41
C GLY A 448 -11.80 -0.13 25.58
N ASP A 449 -12.64 0.42 26.46
CA ASP A 449 -14.04 0.00 26.56
C ASP A 449 -14.86 0.61 25.40
N ALA A 450 -14.85 -0.08 24.27
CA ALA A 450 -15.59 0.31 23.08
C ALA A 450 -17.10 0.48 23.35
N LYS A 451 -17.68 -0.25 24.31
CA LYS A 451 -19.11 -0.13 24.65
C LYS A 451 -19.40 1.18 25.37
N VAL A 452 -18.48 1.67 26.20
CA VAL A 452 -18.58 2.98 26.84
C VAL A 452 -18.47 4.07 25.77
N MET A 453 -17.47 4.03 24.90
CA MET A 453 -17.33 5.02 23.82
C MET A 453 -18.52 5.01 22.85
N ASP A 454 -19.02 3.84 22.46
CA ASP A 454 -20.20 3.70 21.60
C ASP A 454 -21.46 4.35 22.21
N ARG A 455 -21.56 4.43 23.53
CA ARG A 455 -22.68 5.09 24.22
C ARG A 455 -22.70 6.60 24.01
N TYR A 456 -21.52 7.21 23.87
CA TYR A 456 -21.36 8.67 23.74
C TYR A 456 -21.04 9.11 22.30
N MET A 457 -20.96 8.16 21.36
CA MET A 457 -20.93 8.44 19.93
C MET A 457 -22.26 9.08 19.48
N PHE A 458 -22.18 10.33 19.05
CA PHE A 458 -23.33 11.20 18.77
C PHE A 458 -23.44 11.63 17.30
N GLN A 459 -22.64 11.06 16.40
CA GLN A 459 -22.66 11.35 14.96
C GLN A 459 -24.00 11.01 14.27
N PHE A 460 -24.75 10.04 14.82
CA PHE A 460 -26.09 9.67 14.35
C PHE A 460 -27.21 10.20 15.25
N GLY A 461 -26.91 11.09 16.19
CA GLY A 461 -27.81 11.43 17.30
C GLY A 461 -27.99 10.25 18.27
N SER A 462 -29.06 10.27 19.07
CA SER A 462 -29.32 9.23 20.07
C SER A 462 -30.82 9.01 20.34
N GLY A 463 -31.11 7.89 21.02
CA GLY A 463 -32.44 7.46 21.47
C GLY A 463 -33.48 7.33 20.37
N SER A 464 -34.72 7.74 20.65
CA SER A 464 -35.86 7.58 19.74
C SER A 464 -35.73 8.39 18.45
N ARG A 465 -34.82 9.37 18.41
CA ARG A 465 -34.55 10.26 17.26
C ARG A 465 -33.23 9.96 16.55
N THR A 466 -32.64 8.78 16.79
CA THR A 466 -31.43 8.32 16.08
C THR A 466 -31.66 8.31 14.57
N CYS A 467 -30.62 8.67 13.80
CA CYS A 467 -30.65 8.71 12.34
C CYS A 467 -31.26 7.44 11.73
N THR A 468 -32.30 7.62 10.92
CA THR A 468 -33.02 6.54 10.24
C THR A 468 -32.13 5.83 9.20
N GLY A 469 -31.28 6.60 8.50
CA GLY A 469 -30.37 6.10 7.46
C GLY A 469 -29.05 5.50 7.98
N LYS A 470 -28.87 5.36 9.30
CA LYS A 470 -27.61 4.88 9.91
C LYS A 470 -27.07 3.61 9.25
N ASN A 471 -27.93 2.62 9.04
CA ASN A 471 -27.52 1.33 8.49
C ASN A 471 -27.10 1.42 7.01
N ILE A 472 -27.74 2.30 6.23
CA ILE A 472 -27.38 2.55 4.83
C ILE A 472 -25.99 3.21 4.72
N ALA A 473 -25.70 4.18 5.60
CA ALA A 473 -24.39 4.83 5.65
C ALA A 473 -23.31 3.84 6.09
N ILE A 474 -23.53 3.08 7.17
CA ILE A 474 -22.59 2.08 7.67
C ILE A 474 -22.28 1.03 6.60
N LEU A 475 -23.31 0.54 5.89
CA LEU A 475 -23.14 -0.43 4.81
C LEU A 475 -22.23 0.11 3.69
N GLN A 476 -22.43 1.36 3.27
CA GLN A 476 -21.57 1.99 2.25
C GLN A 476 -20.12 2.13 2.74
N LEU A 477 -19.92 2.70 3.94
CA LEU A 477 -18.59 2.87 4.55
C LEU A 477 -17.83 1.55 4.64
N GLN A 478 -18.47 0.51 5.18
CA GLN A 478 -17.82 -0.76 5.45
C GLN A 478 -17.58 -1.61 4.20
N LYS A 479 -18.24 -1.33 3.08
CA LYS A 479 -18.01 -2.06 1.82
C LYS A 479 -17.04 -1.34 0.90
N VAL A 480 -17.28 -0.05 0.65
CA VAL A 480 -16.52 0.68 -0.37
C VAL A 480 -15.09 0.98 0.08
N VAL A 481 -14.86 1.24 1.37
CA VAL A 481 -13.52 1.51 1.90
C VAL A 481 -12.59 0.31 1.69
N PRO A 482 -12.89 -0.91 2.19
CA PRO A 482 -12.01 -2.05 1.97
C PRO A 482 -11.96 -2.48 0.50
N GLU A 483 -13.05 -2.35 -0.27
CA GLU A 483 -13.04 -2.69 -1.71
C GLU A 483 -12.06 -1.80 -2.50
N ILE A 484 -12.00 -0.51 -2.18
CA ILE A 484 -11.04 0.41 -2.81
C ILE A 484 -9.61 0.08 -2.37
N LEU A 485 -9.36 -0.08 -1.07
CA LEU A 485 -8.01 -0.36 -0.55
C LEU A 485 -7.48 -1.75 -0.97
N ARG A 486 -8.38 -2.71 -1.22
CA ARG A 486 -8.03 -4.01 -1.81
C ARG A 486 -7.48 -3.87 -3.22
N ARG A 487 -7.94 -2.89 -4.00
CA ARG A 487 -7.63 -2.74 -5.43
C ARG A 487 -6.64 -1.63 -5.76
N PHE A 488 -6.48 -0.63 -4.91
CA PHE A 488 -5.70 0.56 -5.20
C PHE A 488 -4.74 0.91 -4.08
N ASP A 489 -3.52 1.30 -4.48
CA ASP A 489 -2.65 2.11 -3.64
C ASP A 489 -2.95 3.58 -3.88
N ILE A 490 -3.16 4.30 -2.79
CA ILE A 490 -3.62 5.69 -2.82
C ILE A 490 -2.60 6.55 -2.08
N SER A 491 -2.22 7.68 -2.69
CA SER A 491 -1.34 8.67 -2.05
C SER A 491 -1.88 10.08 -2.25
N LEU A 492 -1.72 10.96 -1.25
CA LEU A 492 -2.08 12.37 -1.38
C LEU A 492 -1.14 13.05 -2.37
N VAL A 493 -1.71 13.88 -3.26
CA VAL A 493 -0.91 14.74 -4.16
C VAL A 493 -0.11 15.77 -3.36
N GLU A 494 -0.70 16.31 -2.30
CA GLU A 494 -0.07 17.29 -1.41
C GLU A 494 -0.12 16.80 0.05
N PRO A 495 0.77 15.87 0.48
CA PRO A 495 0.70 15.24 1.81
C PRO A 495 0.75 16.21 3.00
N ASN A 496 1.35 17.39 2.83
CA ASN A 496 1.47 18.40 3.89
C ASN A 496 0.27 19.36 3.94
N LYS A 497 -0.59 19.40 2.91
CA LYS A 497 -1.72 20.32 2.84
C LYS A 497 -2.91 19.77 3.59
N SER A 498 -3.53 20.58 4.45
CA SER A 498 -4.78 20.20 5.10
C SER A 498 -5.96 20.43 4.17
N TRP A 499 -6.99 19.58 4.27
CA TRP A 499 -8.25 19.82 3.58
C TRP A 499 -8.94 21.09 4.12
N LYS A 500 -9.90 21.61 3.37
CA LYS A 500 -10.73 22.72 3.80
C LYS A 500 -12.09 22.18 4.23
N THR A 501 -12.61 22.66 5.36
CA THR A 501 -13.96 22.31 5.85
C THR A 501 -14.87 23.53 5.87
N ILE A 502 -16.12 23.33 5.46
CA ILE A 502 -17.19 24.35 5.46
C ILE A 502 -18.44 23.74 6.10
N ASN A 503 -18.96 24.37 7.15
CA ASN A 503 -20.09 23.88 7.92
C ASN A 503 -21.31 24.80 7.82
N HIS A 504 -22.26 24.39 6.98
CA HIS A 504 -23.58 25.02 6.91
C HIS A 504 -24.65 24.23 7.69
N PHE A 505 -24.42 22.95 7.94
CA PHE A 505 -25.18 22.07 8.83
C PHE A 505 -24.48 20.71 8.79
N PHE A 506 -24.19 20.28 7.56
CA PHE A 506 -23.20 19.26 7.27
C PHE A 506 -21.83 19.90 7.09
N VAL A 507 -20.78 19.19 7.50
CA VAL A 507 -19.39 19.61 7.32
C VAL A 507 -18.88 19.06 6.00
N LYS A 508 -18.93 19.90 4.96
CA LYS A 508 -18.35 19.58 3.65
C LYS A 508 -16.83 19.70 3.69
N GLN A 509 -16.15 18.82 2.97
CA GLN A 509 -14.69 18.85 2.86
C GLN A 509 -14.25 18.98 1.40
N GLU A 510 -13.23 19.81 1.17
CA GLU A 510 -12.63 20.08 -0.14
C GLU A 510 -11.12 19.78 -0.11
N GLY A 511 -10.58 19.34 -1.26
CA GLY A 511 -9.13 19.19 -1.46
C GLY A 511 -8.56 17.80 -1.16
N LEU A 512 -9.35 16.73 -1.28
CA LEU A 512 -8.86 15.35 -1.20
C LEU A 512 -8.38 14.86 -2.57
N ASN A 513 -7.29 15.45 -3.05
CA ASN A 513 -6.66 15.09 -4.32
C ASN A 513 -5.64 13.97 -4.11
N VAL A 514 -5.76 12.90 -4.89
CA VAL A 514 -4.94 11.69 -4.75
C VAL A 514 -4.36 11.21 -6.09
N ASN A 515 -3.25 10.50 -6.01
CA ASN A 515 -2.77 9.63 -7.07
C ASN A 515 -3.18 8.19 -6.77
N LEU A 516 -3.60 7.47 -7.80
CA LEU A 516 -4.04 6.08 -7.71
C LEU A 516 -3.10 5.18 -8.51
N ARG A 517 -2.77 4.03 -7.95
CA ARG A 517 -2.09 2.92 -8.65
C ARG A 517 -2.90 1.65 -8.43
N GLU A 518 -3.27 0.95 -9.50
CA GLU A 518 -3.88 -0.37 -9.38
C GLU A 518 -2.90 -1.34 -8.72
N ARG A 519 -3.39 -2.10 -7.73
CA ARG A 519 -2.64 -3.14 -7.06
C ARG A 519 -2.65 -4.39 -7.94
N SER A 520 -1.48 -4.95 -8.15
CA SER A 520 -1.34 -6.28 -8.75
C SER A 520 -1.35 -7.34 -7.65
N ASP A 521 -1.67 -8.60 -7.99
CA ASP A 521 -1.54 -9.74 -7.06
C ASP A 521 -0.13 -9.81 -6.45
N VAL A 522 0.88 -9.31 -7.17
CA VAL A 522 2.27 -9.18 -6.73
C VAL A 522 2.40 -8.20 -5.56
N ASP A 523 1.67 -7.08 -5.55
CA ASP A 523 1.73 -6.07 -4.49
C ASP A 523 1.11 -6.58 -3.17
N ILE A 524 0.02 -7.35 -3.22
CA ILE A 524 -0.62 -7.99 -2.04
C ILE A 524 0.35 -9.01 -1.42
N ILE A 525 0.98 -9.81 -2.28
CA ILE A 525 1.96 -10.81 -1.89
C ILE A 525 3.19 -10.14 -1.24
N ILE A 526 3.71 -9.04 -1.80
CA ILE A 526 4.87 -8.30 -1.25
C ILE A 526 4.58 -7.78 0.17
N THR A 527 3.42 -7.16 0.41
CA THR A 527 3.03 -6.60 1.72
C THR A 527 2.93 -7.70 2.79
N GLN A 528 2.27 -8.82 2.47
CA GLN A 528 2.09 -9.94 3.41
C GLN A 528 3.40 -10.63 3.82
N LEU A 529 4.44 -10.55 2.97
CA LEU A 529 5.73 -11.18 3.22
C LEU A 529 6.70 -10.28 3.96
N ALA A 530 6.66 -8.97 3.68
CA ALA A 530 7.40 -7.96 4.43
C ALA A 530 7.11 -8.03 5.94
N GLU A 531 5.88 -8.34 6.33
CA GLU A 531 5.44 -8.41 7.73
C GLU A 531 5.84 -9.69 8.46
N ARG A 532 6.17 -10.76 7.72
CA ARG A 532 6.69 -12.00 8.30
C ARG A 532 8.20 -11.97 8.50
N ASN A 533 8.85 -10.80 8.31
CA ASN A 533 10.29 -10.68 8.12
C ASN A 533 10.82 -11.63 7.03
N ILE A 534 9.95 -12.04 6.11
CA ILE A 534 10.36 -12.82 4.95
C ILE A 534 10.87 -11.80 3.95
N VAL A 535 12.19 -11.68 3.88
CA VAL A 535 12.84 -10.89 2.83
C VAL A 535 12.45 -11.51 1.49
N VAL A 536 11.48 -10.90 0.81
CA VAL A 536 11.19 -11.20 -0.59
C VAL A 536 12.37 -10.67 -1.37
N ARG A 537 13.38 -11.53 -1.54
CA ARG A 537 14.38 -11.29 -2.56
C ARG A 537 13.64 -11.46 -3.86
N MET A 538 13.37 -10.36 -4.57
CA MET A 538 12.76 -10.35 -5.90
C MET A 538 13.53 -11.20 -6.92
N GLU A 539 14.67 -11.76 -6.54
CA GLU A 539 15.48 -12.69 -7.33
C GLU A 539 15.30 -14.17 -6.90
N SER A 540 14.47 -14.48 -5.91
CA SER A 540 14.37 -15.79 -5.25
C SER A 540 13.30 -16.71 -5.84
N ALA A 541 13.55 -18.02 -5.74
CA ALA A 541 12.59 -19.09 -6.03
C ALA A 541 11.83 -19.59 -4.78
N TYR A 542 11.98 -18.95 -3.63
CA TYR A 542 11.23 -19.32 -2.42
C TYR A 542 9.77 -18.89 -2.54
N PRO A 543 8.82 -19.72 -2.06
CA PRO A 543 7.44 -19.32 -2.00
C PRO A 543 7.27 -18.03 -1.18
N PRO A 544 6.42 -17.12 -1.66
CA PRO A 544 5.68 -17.20 -2.91
C PRO A 544 6.55 -16.87 -4.13
N PHE A 545 6.32 -17.60 -5.23
CA PHE A 545 7.06 -17.47 -6.49
C PHE A 545 6.89 -16.07 -7.09
N ALA A 546 7.79 -15.16 -6.75
CA ALA A 546 7.92 -13.84 -7.36
C ALA A 546 9.40 -13.62 -7.70
N GLY A 547 9.70 -13.39 -8.98
CA GLY A 547 11.07 -13.36 -9.47
C GLY A 547 11.23 -12.53 -10.74
N ILE A 548 12.24 -11.66 -10.80
CA ILE A 548 12.71 -11.06 -12.05
C ILE A 548 13.85 -11.95 -12.57
N TYR A 549 13.77 -12.35 -13.84
CA TYR A 549 14.89 -12.96 -14.55
C TYR A 549 15.35 -12.00 -15.64
N GLU A 550 16.55 -11.45 -15.47
CA GLU A 550 17.18 -10.60 -16.49
C GLU A 550 18.16 -11.44 -17.31
N PRO A 551 17.85 -11.80 -18.57
CA PRO A 551 18.75 -12.60 -19.37
C PRO A 551 20.11 -11.92 -19.55
N GLN A 552 21.13 -12.76 -19.71
CA GLN A 552 22.47 -12.34 -20.08
C GLN A 552 22.53 -11.87 -21.54
N GLY A 553 23.46 -10.98 -21.87
CA GLY A 553 23.60 -10.35 -23.20
C GLY A 553 24.10 -11.26 -24.33
N LEU A 554 24.02 -12.58 -24.19
CA LEU A 554 24.48 -13.54 -25.21
C LEU A 554 23.64 -13.41 -26.48
N LYS A 555 24.28 -13.21 -27.64
CA LYS A 555 23.59 -13.15 -28.93
C LYS A 555 23.29 -14.53 -29.48
N LYS A 556 24.28 -15.43 -29.47
CA LYS A 556 24.12 -16.82 -29.94
C LYS A 556 25.00 -17.79 -29.16
N LEU A 557 24.41 -18.95 -28.86
CA LEU A 557 25.12 -20.17 -28.49
C LEU A 557 25.04 -21.12 -29.69
N ILE A 558 26.18 -21.54 -30.23
CA ILE A 558 26.26 -22.47 -31.36
C ILE A 558 27.03 -23.69 -30.89
N TYR A 559 26.51 -24.89 -31.12
CA TYR A 559 27.09 -26.12 -30.61
C TYR A 559 26.96 -27.26 -31.62
N GLY A 560 27.91 -28.19 -31.60
CA GLY A 560 27.96 -29.32 -32.53
C GLY A 560 29.36 -29.47 -33.13
N SER A 561 29.62 -30.63 -33.74
CA SER A 561 30.90 -30.90 -34.41
C SER A 561 31.09 -29.96 -35.60
N GLY A 562 32.26 -29.30 -35.68
CA GLY A 562 32.64 -28.44 -36.80
C GLY A 562 32.04 -27.03 -36.81
N VAL A 563 31.31 -26.63 -35.76
CA VAL A 563 30.66 -25.31 -35.71
C VAL A 563 31.64 -24.15 -35.74
N VAL A 564 32.88 -24.32 -35.27
CA VAL A 564 33.89 -23.25 -35.40
C VAL A 564 34.23 -23.01 -36.87
N ASN A 565 34.45 -24.07 -37.64
CA ASN A 565 34.72 -23.99 -39.08
C ASN A 565 33.53 -23.36 -39.84
N GLU A 566 32.31 -23.77 -39.52
CA GLU A 566 31.12 -23.32 -40.25
C GLU A 566 30.64 -21.91 -39.87
N GLN A 567 30.82 -21.49 -38.61
CA GLN A 567 30.11 -20.32 -38.05
C GLN A 567 31.02 -19.22 -37.50
N LEU A 568 32.34 -19.43 -37.34
CA LEU A 568 33.22 -18.39 -36.79
C LEU A 568 33.13 -17.08 -37.59
N GLY A 569 33.18 -17.18 -38.93
CA GLY A 569 33.10 -16.02 -39.81
C GLY A 569 31.79 -15.23 -39.72
N SER A 570 30.67 -15.90 -39.38
CA SER A 570 29.33 -15.29 -39.26
C SER A 570 29.11 -14.60 -37.90
N CYS A 571 29.99 -14.86 -36.93
CA CYS A 571 29.97 -14.23 -35.60
C CYS A 571 30.70 -12.89 -35.57
N LEU A 572 31.44 -12.55 -36.61
CA LEU A 572 32.16 -11.28 -36.72
C LEU A 572 31.19 -10.12 -37.10
N PRO A 573 31.37 -8.90 -36.56
CA PRO A 573 30.44 -7.79 -36.76
C PRO A 573 30.19 -7.40 -38.23
N GLY A 574 31.20 -7.56 -39.09
CA GLY A 574 31.08 -7.31 -40.51
C GLY A 574 32.20 -7.94 -41.36
N PRO A 575 32.13 -7.76 -42.69
CA PRO A 575 33.13 -8.30 -43.63
C PRO A 575 34.54 -7.75 -43.40
N SER A 576 34.66 -6.50 -42.92
CA SER A 576 35.92 -5.83 -42.63
C SER A 576 36.36 -5.95 -41.16
N SER A 577 35.65 -6.74 -40.35
CA SER A 577 36.00 -6.93 -38.95
C SER A 577 37.33 -7.62 -38.78
N LYS A 578 38.09 -7.19 -37.78
CA LYS A 578 39.40 -7.72 -37.45
C LYS A 578 39.41 -8.29 -36.04
N ALA A 579 39.81 -9.55 -35.95
CA ALA A 579 39.81 -10.32 -34.73
C ALA A 579 41.22 -10.54 -34.20
N PHE A 580 41.37 -10.38 -32.88
CA PHE A 580 42.59 -10.71 -32.15
C PHE A 580 42.34 -11.95 -31.28
N VAL A 581 43.21 -12.96 -31.41
CA VAL A 581 43.06 -14.24 -30.73
C VAL A 581 43.87 -14.24 -29.44
N VAL A 582 43.24 -14.65 -28.33
CA VAL A 582 43.92 -14.87 -27.04
C VAL A 582 43.79 -16.32 -26.59
N THR A 583 44.92 -16.93 -26.25
CA THR A 583 44.99 -18.34 -25.86
C THR A 583 46.18 -18.63 -24.97
N GLY A 584 46.23 -19.86 -24.44
CA GLY A 584 47.35 -20.36 -23.67
C GLY A 584 48.41 -21.03 -24.55
N THR A 585 49.66 -21.05 -24.06
CA THR A 585 50.81 -21.52 -24.84
C THR A 585 50.68 -22.98 -25.26
N SER A 586 50.10 -23.83 -24.40
CA SER A 586 49.94 -25.26 -24.72
C SER A 586 48.99 -25.50 -25.90
N LEU A 587 47.90 -24.72 -26.01
CA LEU A 587 46.99 -24.85 -27.15
C LEU A 587 47.69 -24.38 -28.44
N ALA A 588 48.33 -23.22 -28.41
CA ALA A 588 49.00 -22.68 -29.60
C ALA A 588 50.20 -23.50 -30.10
N THR A 589 50.86 -24.27 -29.23
CA THR A 589 52.13 -24.96 -29.59
C THR A 589 52.01 -26.48 -29.66
N LYS A 590 50.93 -27.07 -29.13
CA LYS A 590 50.76 -28.54 -29.06
C LYS A 590 49.52 -29.03 -29.79
N THR A 591 48.71 -28.15 -30.35
CA THR A 591 47.49 -28.52 -31.09
C THR A 591 47.39 -27.67 -32.37
N PRO A 592 46.66 -28.14 -33.40
CA PRO A 592 46.45 -27.37 -34.63
C PRO A 592 45.38 -26.29 -34.49
N LEU A 593 44.66 -26.24 -33.35
CA LEU A 593 43.43 -25.45 -33.19
C LEU A 593 43.61 -23.94 -33.42
N ILE A 594 44.77 -23.39 -33.09
CA ILE A 594 45.03 -21.95 -33.26
C ILE A 594 45.37 -21.65 -34.72
N GLU A 595 46.18 -22.49 -35.36
CA GLU A 595 46.47 -22.39 -36.80
C GLU A 595 45.17 -22.50 -37.61
N GLU A 596 44.28 -23.44 -37.27
CA GLU A 596 42.96 -23.58 -37.89
C GLU A 596 42.11 -22.29 -37.77
N ILE A 597 42.13 -21.63 -36.61
CA ILE A 597 41.41 -20.36 -36.42
C ILE A 597 42.04 -19.24 -37.25
N GLU A 598 43.38 -19.17 -37.31
CA GLU A 598 44.10 -18.18 -38.11
C GLU A 598 43.79 -18.34 -39.60
N GLU A 599 43.75 -19.58 -40.10
CA GLU A 599 43.35 -19.90 -41.47
C GLU A 599 41.89 -19.50 -41.76
N LEU A 600 40.97 -19.77 -40.84
CA LEU A 600 39.55 -19.41 -40.97
C LEU A 600 39.29 -17.90 -40.99
N LEU A 601 40.12 -17.12 -40.28
CA LEU A 601 39.99 -15.67 -40.24
C LEU A 601 40.54 -14.99 -41.50
N THR A 602 41.44 -15.65 -42.23
CA THR A 602 42.23 -15.08 -43.34
C THR A 602 43.16 -13.93 -42.89
N PRO A 603 44.25 -13.64 -43.65
CA PRO A 603 45.19 -12.57 -43.29
C PRO A 603 44.56 -11.17 -43.18
N GLU A 604 43.43 -10.93 -43.85
CA GLU A 604 42.74 -9.64 -43.84
C GLU A 604 41.93 -9.41 -42.56
N ARG A 605 41.47 -10.47 -41.89
CA ARG A 605 40.63 -10.39 -40.67
C ARG A 605 41.34 -10.88 -39.42
N HIS A 606 42.49 -11.54 -39.54
CA HIS A 606 43.35 -11.88 -38.40
C HIS A 606 44.30 -10.71 -38.06
N ALA A 607 44.07 -10.06 -36.92
CA ALA A 607 44.91 -8.95 -36.47
C ALA A 607 46.15 -9.41 -35.68
N GLY A 608 46.12 -10.62 -35.12
CA GLY A 608 47.21 -11.20 -34.36
C GLY A 608 46.74 -12.19 -33.31
N THR A 609 47.70 -12.92 -32.74
CA THR A 609 47.48 -13.96 -31.73
C THR A 609 48.41 -13.75 -30.53
N PHE A 610 47.85 -13.75 -29.33
CA PHE A 610 48.61 -13.79 -28.08
C PHE A 610 48.43 -15.15 -27.39
N ALA A 611 49.47 -15.99 -27.47
CA ALA A 611 49.51 -17.32 -26.86
C ALA A 611 50.15 -17.36 -25.45
N GLY A 612 50.38 -16.20 -24.83
CA GLY A 612 51.09 -16.08 -23.56
C GLY A 612 50.21 -16.17 -22.31
N ILE A 613 48.91 -16.48 -22.43
CA ILE A 613 48.02 -16.53 -21.27
C ILE A 613 48.35 -17.76 -20.41
N GLN A 614 48.63 -17.51 -19.13
CA GLN A 614 48.99 -18.54 -18.16
C GLN A 614 47.78 -18.88 -17.27
N GLU A 615 47.87 -20.02 -16.57
CA GLU A 615 46.88 -20.41 -15.57
C GLU A 615 46.73 -19.32 -14.50
N HIS A 616 45.50 -19.09 -14.05
CA HIS A 616 45.11 -17.99 -13.17
C HIS A 616 45.28 -16.57 -13.74
N ASN A 617 45.62 -16.43 -15.03
CA ASN A 617 45.69 -15.14 -15.74
C ASN A 617 46.48 -14.04 -14.99
N PRO A 618 47.81 -14.20 -14.82
CA PRO A 618 48.63 -13.21 -14.14
C PRO A 618 48.70 -11.87 -14.90
N GLU A 619 48.83 -10.76 -14.17
CA GLU A 619 48.77 -9.40 -14.73
C GLU A 619 49.82 -9.14 -15.81
N GLY A 620 51.04 -9.66 -15.66
CA GLY A 620 52.15 -9.40 -16.59
C GLY A 620 51.85 -9.80 -18.05
N PRO A 621 51.53 -11.07 -18.35
CA PRO A 621 51.13 -11.50 -19.68
C PRO A 621 49.89 -10.77 -20.22
N LEU A 622 48.90 -10.50 -19.35
CA LEU A 622 47.68 -9.78 -19.74
C LEU A 622 47.99 -8.37 -20.26
N GLN A 623 48.87 -7.62 -19.59
CA GLN A 623 49.27 -6.28 -20.02
C GLN A 623 49.95 -6.28 -21.39
N LYS A 624 50.71 -7.34 -21.72
CA LYS A 624 51.33 -7.48 -23.06
C LYS A 624 50.27 -7.69 -24.15
N ALA A 625 49.27 -8.53 -23.89
CA ALA A 625 48.16 -8.74 -24.82
C ALA A 625 47.35 -7.44 -25.00
N LEU A 626 47.04 -6.74 -23.91
CA LEU A 626 46.34 -5.46 -23.93
C LEU A 626 47.09 -4.41 -24.75
N ALA A 627 48.41 -4.31 -24.60
CA ALA A 627 49.23 -3.37 -25.36
C ALA A 627 49.19 -3.64 -26.87
N GLN A 628 49.15 -4.90 -27.30
CA GLN A 628 49.01 -5.26 -28.72
C GLN A 628 47.64 -4.84 -29.26
N VAL A 629 46.56 -5.10 -28.51
CA VAL A 629 45.21 -4.71 -28.92
C VAL A 629 45.02 -3.20 -28.94
N LYS A 630 45.60 -2.47 -27.98
CA LYS A 630 45.59 -0.99 -27.99
C LYS A 630 46.41 -0.39 -29.14
N GLY A 631 47.46 -1.10 -29.57
CA GLY A 631 48.31 -0.68 -30.69
C GLY A 631 47.62 -0.73 -32.06
N ASP A 632 46.50 -1.45 -32.19
CA ASP A 632 45.72 -1.56 -33.43
C ASP A 632 44.24 -1.21 -33.19
N ALA A 633 43.88 0.04 -33.50
CA ALA A 633 42.51 0.54 -33.39
C ALA A 633 41.53 -0.15 -34.35
N THR A 634 42.00 -0.91 -35.35
CA THR A 634 41.14 -1.62 -36.30
C THR A 634 40.56 -2.92 -35.75
N ILE A 635 41.10 -3.45 -34.63
CA ILE A 635 40.57 -4.63 -33.96
C ILE A 635 39.19 -4.31 -33.38
N ASP A 636 38.15 -5.04 -33.78
CA ASP A 636 36.79 -4.88 -33.26
C ASP A 636 36.29 -6.12 -32.50
N THR A 637 37.07 -7.21 -32.55
CA THR A 637 36.70 -8.51 -31.99
C THR A 637 37.86 -9.15 -31.23
N ILE A 638 37.58 -9.71 -30.06
CA ILE A 638 38.49 -10.61 -29.32
C ILE A 638 37.92 -12.04 -29.39
N ILE A 639 38.76 -13.00 -29.79
CA ILE A 639 38.42 -14.42 -29.77
C ILE A 639 39.24 -15.09 -28.66
N SER A 640 38.57 -15.62 -27.64
CA SER A 640 39.24 -16.40 -26.59
C SER A 640 39.11 -17.89 -26.87
N VAL A 641 40.25 -18.58 -26.98
CA VAL A 641 40.31 -20.03 -27.22
C VAL A 641 40.97 -20.70 -26.03
N GLY A 642 40.23 -21.51 -25.29
CA GLY A 642 40.78 -22.20 -24.12
C GLY A 642 39.79 -22.37 -22.97
N GLY A 643 40.32 -22.53 -21.76
CA GLY A 643 39.50 -22.57 -20.55
C GLY A 643 39.25 -21.19 -19.95
N GLY A 644 38.95 -21.16 -18.64
CA GLY A 644 38.63 -19.90 -17.94
C GLY A 644 39.72 -18.83 -18.01
N SER A 645 41.00 -19.19 -18.06
CA SER A 645 42.09 -18.18 -18.08
C SER A 645 42.13 -17.35 -19.37
N PRO A 646 42.16 -17.93 -20.60
CA PRO A 646 42.00 -17.15 -21.83
C PRO A 646 40.70 -16.34 -21.93
N ILE A 647 39.58 -16.89 -21.43
CA ILE A 647 38.28 -16.20 -21.43
C ILE A 647 38.32 -14.99 -20.50
N ASP A 648 38.83 -15.14 -19.27
CA ASP A 648 38.99 -14.04 -18.31
C ASP A 648 39.99 -12.98 -18.83
N ALA A 649 41.02 -13.40 -19.57
CA ALA A 649 41.97 -12.50 -20.20
C ALA A 649 41.29 -11.63 -21.28
N ALA A 650 40.47 -12.24 -22.15
CA ALA A 650 39.68 -11.50 -23.14
C ALA A 650 38.75 -10.49 -22.49
N LYS A 651 37.99 -10.89 -21.45
CA LYS A 651 37.13 -10.00 -20.68
C LYS A 651 37.89 -8.82 -20.10
N SER A 652 39.08 -9.08 -19.57
CA SER A 652 39.94 -8.06 -18.99
C SER A 652 40.46 -7.08 -20.05
N ILE A 653 40.83 -7.56 -21.23
CA ILE A 653 41.23 -6.69 -22.35
C ILE A 653 40.06 -5.80 -22.77
N ILE A 654 38.88 -6.38 -22.97
CA ILE A 654 37.66 -5.66 -23.38
C ILE A 654 37.27 -4.63 -22.32
N PHE A 655 37.34 -4.99 -21.04
CA PHE A 655 37.06 -4.08 -19.93
C PHE A 655 37.98 -2.86 -19.98
N ASN A 656 39.30 -3.06 -20.02
CA ASN A 656 40.26 -1.96 -20.00
C ASN A 656 40.06 -1.03 -21.21
N ILE A 657 39.89 -1.57 -22.42
CA ILE A 657 39.65 -0.76 -23.63
C ILE A 657 38.30 -0.03 -23.53
N GLY A 658 37.24 -0.71 -23.10
CA GLY A 658 35.91 -0.12 -22.98
C GLY A 658 35.85 0.99 -21.93
N THR A 659 36.56 0.85 -20.81
CA THR A 659 36.60 1.87 -19.75
C THR A 659 37.51 3.06 -20.08
N GLU A 660 38.59 2.85 -20.82
CA GLU A 660 39.53 3.92 -21.18
C GLU A 660 39.07 4.68 -22.44
N ASP A 661 38.65 3.95 -23.48
CA ASP A 661 38.42 4.49 -24.82
C ASP A 661 36.92 4.53 -25.20
N GLY A 662 36.03 3.98 -24.36
CA GLY A 662 34.59 3.85 -24.66
C GLY A 662 34.25 2.79 -25.72
N ARG A 663 35.26 2.07 -26.24
CA ARG A 663 35.13 1.10 -27.33
C ARG A 663 34.98 -0.33 -26.78
N TRP A 664 33.76 -0.86 -26.86
CA TRP A 664 33.44 -2.22 -26.41
C TRP A 664 33.58 -3.21 -27.58
N LEU A 665 34.59 -4.09 -27.50
CA LEU A 665 34.87 -5.07 -28.55
C LEU A 665 33.90 -6.26 -28.49
N THR A 666 33.62 -6.86 -29.64
CA THR A 666 32.86 -8.11 -29.70
C THR A 666 33.69 -9.24 -29.10
N HIS A 667 33.08 -10.09 -28.27
CA HIS A 667 33.76 -11.24 -27.67
C HIS A 667 33.16 -12.54 -28.20
N ILE A 668 34.01 -13.37 -28.80
CA ILE A 668 33.68 -14.74 -29.21
C ILE A 668 34.47 -15.69 -28.30
N ALA A 669 33.77 -16.56 -27.57
CA ALA A 669 34.39 -17.58 -26.74
C ALA A 669 34.34 -18.95 -27.44
N ILE A 670 35.48 -19.64 -27.49
CA ILE A 670 35.62 -21.02 -27.95
C ILE A 670 36.19 -21.85 -26.79
N PRO A 671 35.30 -22.36 -25.91
CA PRO A 671 35.73 -23.08 -24.71
C PRO A 671 36.31 -24.46 -25.04
N THR A 672 37.39 -24.83 -24.34
CA THR A 672 37.98 -26.19 -24.39
C THR A 672 37.77 -26.95 -23.07
N THR A 673 37.31 -26.26 -22.03
CA THR A 673 37.07 -26.79 -20.68
C THR A 673 35.66 -26.47 -20.22
N LEU A 674 35.21 -27.08 -19.13
CA LEU A 674 33.83 -27.00 -18.64
C LEU A 674 33.63 -25.99 -17.50
N GLY A 675 34.56 -25.05 -17.34
CA GLY A 675 34.54 -24.08 -16.24
C GLY A 675 33.47 -22.97 -16.35
N ALA A 676 32.70 -22.93 -17.44
CA ALA A 676 31.59 -22.01 -17.68
C ALA A 676 31.92 -20.51 -17.48
N ALA A 677 33.20 -20.13 -17.65
CA ALA A 677 33.63 -18.73 -17.54
C ALA A 677 32.91 -17.89 -18.60
N GLU A 678 32.65 -18.46 -19.78
CA GLU A 678 31.93 -17.86 -20.88
C GLU A 678 30.48 -17.46 -20.55
N CYS A 679 29.91 -17.95 -19.45
CA CYS A 679 28.55 -17.66 -19.01
C CYS A 679 28.46 -16.49 -18.00
N THR A 680 29.50 -15.68 -17.85
CA THR A 680 29.54 -14.64 -16.81
C THR A 680 30.09 -13.31 -17.34
N ASP A 681 29.64 -12.22 -16.72
CA ASP A 681 30.14 -10.85 -16.92
C ASP A 681 31.33 -10.53 -15.98
N LEU A 682 31.90 -11.57 -15.38
CA LEU A 682 33.00 -11.53 -14.41
C LEU A 682 34.30 -12.00 -15.06
N GLY A 683 35.41 -11.33 -14.78
CA GLY A 683 36.75 -11.77 -15.14
C GLY A 683 37.69 -11.61 -13.96
N GLY A 684 38.77 -12.39 -13.91
CA GLY A 684 39.76 -12.23 -12.85
C GLY A 684 41.19 -12.28 -13.35
N THR A 685 42.05 -11.49 -12.71
CA THR A 685 43.48 -11.38 -12.98
C THR A 685 44.25 -11.60 -11.68
N THR A 686 45.28 -12.43 -11.70
CA THR A 686 46.13 -12.65 -10.53
C THR A 686 47.22 -11.58 -10.46
N MET A 687 47.27 -10.89 -9.32
CA MET A 687 48.21 -9.81 -9.03
C MET A 687 49.55 -10.39 -8.52
N ALA A 688 50.59 -9.54 -8.44
CA ALA A 688 51.93 -9.95 -8.02
C ALA A 688 52.01 -10.52 -6.58
N ASP A 689 51.05 -10.17 -5.72
CA ASP A 689 50.91 -10.68 -4.35
C ASP A 689 50.13 -12.01 -4.27
N GLY A 690 49.71 -12.56 -5.42
CA GLY A 690 48.93 -13.80 -5.51
C GLY A 690 47.41 -13.63 -5.30
N MET A 691 46.95 -12.41 -5.00
CA MET A 691 45.53 -12.07 -4.88
C MET A 691 44.88 -11.89 -6.25
N LYS A 692 43.58 -12.18 -6.36
CA LYS A 692 42.84 -12.03 -7.61
C LYS A 692 42.12 -10.68 -7.65
N LYS A 693 42.43 -9.85 -8.64
CA LYS A 693 41.66 -8.65 -8.98
C LYS A 693 40.50 -9.06 -9.88
N GLY A 694 39.27 -8.87 -9.39
CA GLY A 694 38.05 -9.12 -10.15
C GLY A 694 37.60 -7.89 -10.94
N ILE A 695 37.04 -8.12 -12.13
CA ILE A 695 36.28 -7.14 -12.91
C ILE A 695 34.85 -7.65 -13.11
N ARG A 696 33.88 -6.75 -13.15
CA ARG A 696 32.48 -7.05 -13.51
C ARG A 696 31.93 -5.95 -14.39
N ASN A 697 31.44 -6.28 -15.59
CA ASN A 697 30.77 -5.33 -16.46
C ASN A 697 29.88 -6.05 -17.49
N PRO A 698 28.61 -5.64 -17.69
CA PRO A 698 27.71 -6.29 -18.65
C PRO A 698 28.25 -6.38 -20.09
N ASN A 699 29.13 -5.46 -20.49
CA ASN A 699 29.69 -5.42 -21.85
C ASN A 699 30.86 -6.39 -22.07
N VAL A 700 31.37 -7.04 -21.03
CA VAL A 700 32.48 -8.01 -21.17
C VAL A 700 32.00 -9.44 -21.36
N ILE A 701 30.70 -9.70 -21.25
CA ILE A 701 30.16 -11.04 -21.48
C ILE A 701 30.39 -11.47 -22.94
N PRO A 702 30.72 -12.74 -23.21
CA PRO A 702 30.76 -13.26 -24.57
C PRO A 702 29.46 -12.98 -25.31
N HIS A 703 29.59 -12.40 -26.51
CA HIS A 703 28.47 -12.19 -27.41
C HIS A 703 28.11 -13.49 -28.14
N TYR A 704 29.13 -14.31 -28.41
CA TYR A 704 29.00 -15.60 -29.10
C TYR A 704 29.78 -16.67 -28.32
N ILE A 705 29.18 -17.84 -28.17
CA ILE A 705 29.83 -19.03 -27.62
C ILE A 705 29.75 -20.13 -28.68
N LEU A 706 30.89 -20.73 -29.00
CA LEU A 706 31.00 -21.86 -29.93
C LEU A 706 31.45 -23.10 -29.16
N TYR A 707 30.53 -24.03 -28.92
CA TYR A 707 30.83 -25.33 -28.32
C TYR A 707 31.06 -26.38 -29.40
N ASP A 708 32.31 -26.47 -29.82
CA ASP A 708 32.76 -27.47 -30.77
C ASP A 708 33.47 -28.61 -30.02
N PRO A 709 32.94 -29.85 -30.05
CA PRO A 709 33.56 -30.97 -29.38
C PRO A 709 34.98 -31.26 -29.91
N HIS A 710 35.31 -30.87 -31.15
CA HIS A 710 36.66 -30.98 -31.70
C HIS A 710 37.70 -30.27 -30.82
N PHE A 711 37.36 -29.07 -30.33
CA PHE A 711 38.21 -28.29 -29.45
C PHE A 711 38.35 -28.93 -28.06
N GLY A 712 37.31 -29.62 -27.59
CA GLY A 712 37.33 -30.39 -26.34
C GLY A 712 38.22 -31.64 -26.40
N LEU A 713 38.41 -32.27 -27.57
CA LEU A 713 39.21 -33.49 -27.75
C LEU A 713 40.69 -33.32 -27.38
N TYR A 714 41.20 -32.08 -27.42
CA TYR A 714 42.58 -31.73 -27.10
C TYR A 714 42.78 -31.37 -25.62
N THR A 715 41.72 -31.27 -24.84
CA THR A 715 41.81 -31.03 -23.40
C THR A 715 42.20 -32.32 -22.68
N PRO A 716 43.24 -32.30 -21.82
CA PRO A 716 43.60 -33.47 -21.03
C PRO A 716 42.38 -34.00 -20.23
N PRO A 717 42.10 -35.32 -20.23
CA PRO A 717 40.89 -35.85 -19.59
C PRO A 717 40.72 -35.45 -18.12
N GLN A 718 41.82 -35.40 -17.35
CA GLN A 718 41.77 -34.98 -15.95
C GLN A 718 41.37 -33.50 -15.79
N LEU A 719 41.85 -32.63 -16.68
CA LEU A 719 41.46 -31.21 -16.70
C LEU A 719 40.01 -31.04 -17.15
N PHE A 720 39.57 -31.80 -18.15
CA PHE A 720 38.19 -31.77 -18.62
C PHE A 720 37.21 -32.22 -17.53
N MET A 721 37.48 -33.35 -16.87
CA MET A 721 36.61 -33.85 -15.78
C MET A 721 36.63 -32.96 -14.54
N SER A 722 37.80 -32.45 -14.11
CA SER A 722 37.85 -31.55 -12.94
C SER A 722 37.16 -30.21 -13.18
N THR A 723 37.25 -29.66 -14.39
CA THR A 723 36.46 -28.46 -14.75
C THR A 723 34.96 -28.77 -14.88
N ALA A 724 34.57 -30.02 -15.16
CA ALA A 724 33.17 -30.44 -15.10
C ALA A 724 32.63 -30.49 -13.66
N ILE A 725 33.45 -30.95 -12.70
CA ILE A 725 33.09 -30.88 -11.28
C ILE A 725 32.91 -29.45 -10.82
N ARG A 726 33.65 -28.49 -11.39
CA ARG A 726 33.41 -27.06 -11.17
C ARG A 726 32.05 -26.59 -11.74
N ALA A 727 31.63 -27.06 -12.91
CA ALA A 727 30.26 -26.81 -13.39
C ALA A 727 29.20 -27.43 -12.47
N LEU A 728 29.46 -28.63 -11.92
CA LEU A 728 28.59 -29.25 -10.94
C LEU A 728 28.50 -28.40 -9.66
N ASP A 729 29.63 -27.87 -9.19
CA ASP A 729 29.72 -26.95 -8.05
C ASP A 729 28.82 -25.73 -8.27
N HIS A 730 28.93 -25.04 -9.41
CA HIS A 730 28.04 -23.92 -9.76
C HIS A 730 26.56 -24.31 -9.67
N ALA A 731 26.17 -25.42 -10.30
CA ALA A 731 24.77 -25.82 -10.39
C ALA A 731 24.19 -26.23 -9.02
N VAL A 732 24.99 -26.86 -8.17
CA VAL A 732 24.60 -27.24 -6.80
C VAL A 732 24.48 -26.01 -5.91
N GLU A 733 25.45 -25.10 -5.93
CA GLU A 733 25.38 -23.89 -5.08
C GLU A 733 24.19 -23.00 -5.47
N LEU A 734 23.86 -22.92 -6.75
CA LEU A 734 22.68 -22.19 -7.23
C LEU A 734 21.34 -22.80 -6.80
N GLN A 735 21.31 -24.07 -6.35
CA GLN A 735 20.12 -24.62 -5.70
C GLN A 735 19.86 -24.00 -4.33
N TYR A 736 20.85 -23.47 -3.61
CA TYR A 736 20.59 -22.81 -2.32
C TYR A 736 20.98 -21.32 -2.31
N HIS A 737 21.50 -20.81 -3.42
CA HIS A 737 21.87 -19.40 -3.52
C HIS A 737 20.64 -18.48 -3.36
N PRO A 738 20.67 -17.50 -2.45
CA PRO A 738 19.46 -16.79 -2.03
C PRO A 738 18.88 -15.85 -3.09
N SER A 739 19.65 -15.49 -4.13
CA SER A 739 19.18 -14.67 -5.26
C SER A 739 19.13 -15.45 -6.59
N ALA A 740 19.24 -16.79 -6.56
CA ALA A 740 19.14 -17.58 -7.78
C ALA A 740 17.68 -17.73 -8.20
N THR A 741 17.40 -17.37 -9.45
CA THR A 741 16.04 -17.39 -10.01
C THR A 741 15.51 -18.81 -10.19
N TRP A 742 14.20 -18.95 -10.30
CA TRP A 742 13.56 -20.24 -10.60
C TRP A 742 14.08 -20.86 -11.91
N HIS A 743 14.20 -20.08 -12.98
CA HIS A 743 14.75 -20.52 -14.27
C HIS A 743 16.17 -21.08 -14.11
N CYS A 744 17.02 -20.37 -13.36
CA CYS A 744 18.38 -20.80 -13.05
C CYS A 744 18.38 -22.17 -12.34
N ARG A 745 17.58 -22.34 -11.29
CA ARG A 745 17.51 -23.57 -10.48
C ARG A 745 17.04 -24.77 -11.29
N VAL A 746 16.00 -24.60 -12.11
CA VAL A 746 15.49 -25.67 -12.99
C VAL A 746 16.56 -26.11 -13.99
N MET A 747 17.27 -25.16 -14.60
CA MET A 747 18.36 -25.48 -15.53
C MET A 747 19.55 -26.12 -14.81
N CYS A 748 19.85 -25.70 -13.58
CA CYS A 748 20.88 -26.31 -12.76
C CYS A 748 20.54 -27.77 -12.38
N LEU A 749 19.28 -28.10 -12.07
CA LEU A 749 18.87 -29.51 -11.85
C LEU A 749 19.10 -30.37 -13.10
N ARG A 750 18.84 -29.82 -14.29
CA ARG A 750 19.16 -30.49 -15.56
C ARG A 750 20.66 -30.64 -15.77
N ALA A 751 21.44 -29.61 -15.46
CA ALA A 751 22.91 -29.66 -15.51
C ALA A 751 23.47 -30.75 -14.58
N ILE A 752 23.00 -30.80 -13.33
CA ILE A 752 23.42 -31.81 -12.35
C ILE A 752 23.12 -33.21 -12.84
N SER A 753 21.90 -33.46 -13.30
CA SER A 753 21.49 -34.76 -13.84
C SER A 753 22.39 -35.20 -15.01
N ALA A 754 22.65 -34.27 -15.95
CA ALA A 754 23.51 -34.54 -17.11
C ALA A 754 24.97 -34.80 -16.70
N LEU A 755 25.53 -34.03 -15.76
CA LEU A 755 26.92 -34.21 -15.31
C LEU A 755 27.11 -35.56 -14.61
N PHE A 756 26.16 -36.00 -13.77
CA PHE A 756 26.21 -37.32 -13.13
C PHE A 756 26.12 -38.48 -14.12
N ASP A 757 25.32 -38.34 -15.19
CA ASP A 757 25.16 -39.38 -16.22
C ASP A 757 26.35 -39.42 -17.21
N LEU A 758 26.84 -38.25 -17.63
CA LEU A 758 27.80 -38.13 -18.73
C LEU A 758 29.26 -38.25 -18.29
N LEU A 759 29.63 -37.84 -17.07
CA LEU A 759 31.04 -37.90 -16.64
C LEU A 759 31.61 -39.33 -16.60
N PRO A 760 30.88 -40.35 -16.09
CA PRO A 760 31.32 -41.73 -16.18
C PRO A 760 31.49 -42.21 -17.64
N LYS A 761 30.61 -41.78 -18.55
CA LYS A 761 30.67 -42.11 -19.99
C LYS A 761 31.89 -41.47 -20.65
N TYR A 762 32.16 -40.20 -20.35
CA TYR A 762 33.35 -39.50 -20.82
C TYR A 762 34.63 -40.17 -20.31
N LYS A 763 34.69 -40.57 -19.03
CA LYS A 763 35.83 -41.30 -18.49
C LYS A 763 36.08 -42.62 -19.24
N ALA A 764 35.02 -43.33 -19.63
CA ALA A 764 35.12 -44.56 -20.40
C ALA A 764 35.56 -44.32 -21.86
N ASN A 765 35.09 -43.22 -22.48
CA ASN A 765 35.45 -42.85 -23.84
C ASN A 765 35.64 -41.31 -23.98
N PRO A 766 36.84 -40.77 -23.71
CA PRO A 766 37.07 -39.32 -23.75
C PRO A 766 37.17 -38.75 -25.17
N LYS A 767 36.94 -39.57 -26.19
CA LYS A 767 36.94 -39.20 -27.61
C LYS A 767 35.54 -39.17 -28.23
N ASP A 768 34.51 -39.41 -27.44
CA ASP A 768 33.12 -39.31 -27.90
C ASP A 768 32.66 -37.85 -27.97
N GLU A 769 32.55 -37.32 -29.20
CA GLU A 769 32.12 -35.95 -29.45
C GLU A 769 30.69 -35.65 -28.98
N ASP A 770 29.77 -36.63 -29.02
CA ASP A 770 28.39 -36.43 -28.52
C ASP A 770 28.39 -36.23 -27.00
N THR A 771 29.16 -37.04 -26.28
CA THR A 771 29.35 -36.86 -24.83
C THR A 771 30.01 -35.51 -24.53
N ILE A 772 31.03 -35.11 -25.29
CA ILE A 772 31.73 -33.82 -25.08
C ILE A 772 30.79 -32.63 -25.30
N VAL A 773 30.02 -32.59 -26.40
CA VAL A 773 29.12 -31.46 -26.67
C VAL A 773 27.99 -31.39 -25.64
N ARG A 774 27.47 -32.53 -25.18
CA ARG A 774 26.47 -32.56 -24.11
C ARG A 774 27.03 -32.09 -22.77
N LEU A 775 28.30 -32.38 -22.48
CA LEU A 775 28.98 -31.84 -21.30
C LEU A 775 29.18 -30.33 -21.41
N PHE A 776 29.52 -29.79 -22.59
CA PHE A 776 29.55 -28.33 -22.80
C PHE A 776 28.18 -27.69 -22.55
N LEU A 777 27.11 -28.29 -23.06
CA LEU A 777 25.74 -27.81 -22.80
C LEU A 777 25.35 -27.92 -21.32
N ALA A 778 25.79 -28.96 -20.61
CA ALA A 778 25.60 -29.08 -19.17
C ALA A 778 26.37 -27.99 -18.39
N ALA A 779 27.60 -27.69 -18.81
CA ALA A 779 28.37 -26.57 -18.25
C ALA A 779 27.66 -25.23 -18.49
N TYR A 780 27.11 -25.00 -19.69
CA TYR A 780 26.29 -23.82 -19.95
C TYR A 780 25.03 -23.78 -19.07
N ALA A 781 24.32 -24.90 -18.93
CA ALA A 781 23.14 -24.96 -18.07
C ALA A 781 23.44 -24.66 -16.58
N SER A 782 24.70 -24.82 -16.14
CA SER A 782 25.13 -24.50 -14.77
C SER A 782 25.20 -23.00 -14.46
N LEU A 783 25.45 -22.13 -15.46
CA LEU A 783 25.62 -20.68 -15.24
C LEU A 783 24.95 -19.78 -16.28
N GLY A 784 24.72 -20.25 -17.51
CA GLY A 784 24.17 -19.44 -18.61
C GLY A 784 22.74 -18.91 -18.37
N PHE A 785 22.04 -19.47 -17.38
CA PHE A 785 20.69 -19.05 -16.96
C PHE A 785 20.68 -18.33 -15.60
N VAL A 786 21.83 -17.92 -15.09
CA VAL A 786 21.92 -17.26 -13.77
C VAL A 786 21.29 -15.86 -13.75
N GLY A 787 21.23 -15.21 -14.91
CA GLY A 787 20.68 -13.87 -15.09
C GLY A 787 21.61 -12.75 -14.60
N ARG A 788 21.35 -11.50 -15.00
CA ARG A 788 22.12 -10.32 -14.58
C ARG A 788 21.82 -9.87 -13.16
N ASN A 789 20.67 -10.28 -12.64
CA ASN A 789 20.19 -9.93 -11.31
C ASN A 789 20.75 -10.82 -10.19
N LEU A 790 21.70 -11.72 -10.46
CA LEU A 790 22.41 -12.45 -9.39
C LEU A 790 23.29 -11.51 -8.56
N GLN A 791 23.07 -11.51 -7.24
CA GLN A 791 23.81 -10.69 -6.27
C GLN A 791 24.78 -11.55 -5.44
N GLY A 792 25.96 -11.03 -5.15
CA GLY A 792 26.94 -11.69 -4.29
C GLY A 792 27.72 -12.83 -4.96
N SER A 793 28.45 -13.60 -4.13
CA SER A 793 29.23 -14.78 -4.54
C SER A 793 28.37 -16.04 -4.57
N LEU A 794 28.69 -17.00 -5.45
CA LEU A 794 27.92 -18.25 -5.63
C LEU A 794 27.66 -19.03 -4.34
N GLY A 795 28.68 -19.26 -3.51
CA GLY A 795 28.47 -19.99 -2.26
C GLY A 795 29.75 -20.37 -1.53
N LEU A 796 29.57 -21.18 -0.50
CA LEU A 796 30.62 -21.53 0.45
C LEU A 796 31.68 -22.46 -0.16
N SER A 797 31.32 -23.36 -1.08
CA SER A 797 32.28 -24.20 -1.81
C SER A 797 33.24 -23.34 -2.62
N HIS A 798 32.71 -22.32 -3.32
CA HIS A 798 33.54 -21.34 -4.00
C HIS A 798 34.43 -20.55 -3.04
N THR A 799 33.87 -20.09 -1.92
CA THR A 799 34.60 -19.28 -0.93
C THR A 799 35.77 -20.05 -0.31
N VAL A 800 35.54 -21.29 0.12
CA VAL A 800 36.61 -22.19 0.60
C VAL A 800 37.57 -22.51 -0.54
N GLY A 801 37.07 -22.83 -1.73
CA GLY A 801 37.89 -23.11 -2.91
C GLY A 801 38.83 -21.96 -3.28
N TYR A 802 38.41 -20.70 -3.18
CA TYR A 802 39.27 -19.54 -3.39
C TYR A 802 40.36 -19.42 -2.30
N SER A 803 40.03 -19.75 -1.05
CA SER A 803 40.99 -19.68 0.06
C SER A 803 42.13 -20.69 -0.05
N VAL A 804 41.89 -21.84 -0.71
CA VAL A 804 42.88 -22.91 -0.93
C VAL A 804 43.40 -22.98 -2.37
N GLY A 805 42.83 -22.21 -3.31
CA GLY A 805 43.17 -22.25 -4.73
C GLY A 805 44.46 -21.50 -5.08
N SER A 806 44.31 -20.24 -5.55
CA SER A 806 45.42 -19.39 -6.02
C SER A 806 46.60 -19.30 -5.02
N PRO A 807 46.39 -19.12 -3.70
CA PRO A 807 47.50 -18.98 -2.76
C PRO A 807 48.43 -20.20 -2.67
N TYR A 808 47.96 -21.38 -3.06
CA TYR A 808 48.72 -22.64 -3.01
C TYR A 808 48.87 -23.30 -4.39
N GLY A 809 48.48 -22.61 -5.47
CA GLY A 809 48.58 -23.12 -6.83
C GLY A 809 47.66 -24.32 -7.13
N ILE A 810 46.53 -24.43 -6.42
CA ILE A 810 45.54 -25.50 -6.66
C ILE A 810 44.54 -25.01 -7.72
N PRO A 811 44.36 -25.72 -8.85
CA PRO A 811 43.40 -25.35 -9.88
C PRO A 811 41.96 -25.36 -9.36
N HIS A 812 41.12 -24.42 -9.80
CA HIS A 812 39.74 -24.28 -9.31
C HIS A 812 38.85 -25.52 -9.55
N GLY A 813 39.13 -26.30 -10.59
CA GLY A 813 38.43 -27.58 -10.79
C GLY A 813 38.74 -28.59 -9.69
N ILE A 814 40.00 -28.63 -9.25
CA ILE A 814 40.46 -29.50 -8.17
C ILE A 814 39.95 -29.02 -6.81
N THR A 815 39.91 -27.70 -6.58
CA THR A 815 39.33 -27.19 -5.33
C THR A 815 37.86 -27.62 -5.20
N SER A 816 37.07 -27.53 -6.27
CA SER A 816 35.67 -28.00 -6.27
C SER A 816 35.55 -29.52 -6.01
N CYS A 817 36.49 -30.33 -6.50
CA CYS A 817 36.56 -31.76 -6.17
C CYS A 817 36.75 -32.02 -4.67
N MET A 818 37.46 -31.14 -3.97
CA MET A 818 37.72 -31.25 -2.53
C MET A 818 36.57 -30.69 -1.70
N THR A 819 35.98 -29.56 -2.11
CA THR A 819 35.09 -28.77 -1.24
C THR A 819 33.61 -29.08 -1.40
N LEU A 820 33.11 -29.36 -2.62
CA LEU A 820 31.67 -29.36 -2.89
C LEU A 820 30.91 -30.39 -2.03
N GLY A 821 31.35 -31.64 -2.02
CA GLY A 821 30.69 -32.70 -1.24
C GLY A 821 30.64 -32.43 0.26
N PRO A 822 31.79 -32.11 0.90
CA PRO A 822 31.82 -31.70 2.31
C PRO A 822 30.95 -30.47 2.61
N ILE A 823 30.93 -29.45 1.74
CA ILE A 823 30.12 -28.25 1.92
C ILE A 823 28.63 -28.55 1.82
N VAL A 824 28.21 -29.39 0.88
CA VAL A 824 26.81 -29.84 0.79
C VAL A 824 26.36 -30.48 2.09
N LYS A 825 27.17 -31.39 2.65
CA LYS A 825 26.90 -32.01 3.95
C LYS A 825 26.87 -31.00 5.09
N LEU A 826 27.74 -30.00 5.07
CA LEU A 826 27.75 -28.93 6.04
C LEU A 826 26.45 -28.12 5.99
N LYS A 827 26.04 -27.68 4.79
CA LYS A 827 24.84 -26.86 4.56
C LYS A 827 23.56 -27.52 5.05
N ALA A 828 23.49 -28.85 5.04
CA ALA A 828 22.38 -29.62 5.60
C ALA A 828 22.06 -29.26 7.07
N ARG A 829 23.04 -28.74 7.83
CA ARG A 829 22.97 -28.55 9.29
C ARG A 829 22.65 -27.12 9.72
N PHE A 830 22.77 -26.13 8.84
CA PHE A 830 22.63 -24.72 9.19
C PHE A 830 21.25 -24.16 8.86
N GLU A 831 20.71 -24.47 7.68
CA GLU A 831 19.41 -23.95 7.25
C GLU A 831 18.53 -25.05 6.68
N LYS A 832 17.35 -25.25 7.28
CA LYS A 832 16.38 -26.25 6.83
C LYS A 832 15.91 -26.04 5.41
N GLU A 833 15.86 -24.79 4.96
CA GLU A 833 15.36 -24.45 3.63
C GLU A 833 16.40 -24.75 2.55
N ASP A 834 17.67 -24.41 2.80
CA ASP A 834 18.79 -24.83 1.95
C ASP A 834 18.87 -26.36 1.84
N ALA A 835 18.68 -27.08 2.95
CA ALA A 835 18.65 -28.54 2.96
C ALA A 835 17.56 -29.10 2.03
N LYS A 836 16.35 -28.52 2.01
CA LYS A 836 15.28 -28.92 1.08
C LYS A 836 15.64 -28.68 -0.38
N GLN A 837 16.25 -27.53 -0.69
CA GLN A 837 16.60 -27.23 -2.07
C GLN A 837 17.69 -28.16 -2.60
N ILE A 838 18.67 -28.49 -1.75
CA ILE A 838 19.70 -29.47 -2.09
C ILE A 838 19.09 -30.88 -2.19
N ALA A 839 18.18 -31.25 -1.29
CA ALA A 839 17.51 -32.56 -1.33
C ALA A 839 16.78 -32.82 -2.65
N ALA A 840 16.26 -31.78 -3.32
CA ALA A 840 15.63 -31.90 -4.65
C ALA A 840 16.58 -32.37 -5.76
N ILE A 841 17.90 -32.38 -5.50
CA ILE A 841 18.90 -32.96 -6.39
C ILE A 841 18.82 -34.50 -6.36
N LEU A 842 18.46 -35.09 -5.23
CA LEU A 842 18.58 -36.53 -4.99
C LEU A 842 17.83 -37.38 -6.03
N PRO A 843 16.58 -37.06 -6.45
CA PRO A 843 15.89 -37.81 -7.50
C PRO A 843 16.61 -37.76 -8.85
N VAL A 844 17.21 -36.62 -9.21
CA VAL A 844 17.80 -36.43 -10.54
C VAL A 844 19.19 -37.08 -10.68
N ILE A 845 19.77 -37.55 -9.56
CA ILE A 845 21.02 -38.32 -9.49
C ILE A 845 20.79 -39.77 -9.01
N GLY A 846 19.58 -40.29 -9.19
CA GLY A 846 19.25 -41.69 -8.95
C GLY A 846 19.14 -42.06 -7.47
N GLY A 847 18.59 -41.17 -6.63
CA GLY A 847 18.12 -41.46 -5.29
C GLY A 847 16.59 -41.34 -5.19
N SER A 848 16.05 -41.52 -4.00
CA SER A 848 14.63 -41.29 -3.70
C SER A 848 14.53 -40.37 -2.49
N GLU A 849 13.69 -39.35 -2.58
CA GLU A 849 13.43 -38.43 -1.48
C GLU A 849 12.82 -39.17 -0.29
N SER A 850 13.25 -38.80 0.91
CA SER A 850 12.67 -39.19 2.16
C SER A 850 11.85 -38.04 2.75
N ASN A 851 11.32 -38.21 3.97
CA ASN A 851 10.68 -37.11 4.70
C ASN A 851 11.68 -36.30 5.55
N ASP A 852 12.99 -36.56 5.40
CA ASP A 852 14.06 -35.86 6.12
C ASP A 852 15.02 -35.17 5.13
N PRO A 853 14.80 -33.86 4.85
CA PRO A 853 15.64 -33.09 3.93
C PRO A 853 17.11 -33.00 4.34
N VAL A 854 17.43 -33.10 5.64
CA VAL A 854 18.81 -33.07 6.12
C VAL A 854 19.51 -34.36 5.72
N HIS A 855 18.87 -35.51 5.95
CA HIS A 855 19.36 -36.81 5.52
C HIS A 855 19.54 -36.88 3.99
N ASP A 856 18.55 -36.42 3.23
CA ASP A 856 18.61 -36.43 1.76
C ASP A 856 19.73 -35.52 1.23
N CYS A 857 19.94 -34.36 1.85
CA CYS A 857 21.06 -33.47 1.53
C CYS A 857 22.42 -34.13 1.82
N GLU A 858 22.57 -34.83 2.96
CA GLU A 858 23.80 -35.59 3.26
C GLU A 858 24.06 -36.70 2.21
N LEU A 859 23.01 -37.39 1.73
CA LEU A 859 23.11 -38.38 0.65
C LEU A 859 23.54 -37.76 -0.69
N VAL A 860 23.09 -36.54 -1.01
CA VAL A 860 23.58 -35.79 -2.18
C VAL A 860 25.07 -35.54 -2.05
N GLY A 861 25.53 -35.07 -0.88
CA GLY A 861 26.95 -34.88 -0.59
C GLY A 861 27.77 -36.16 -0.76
N ASP A 862 27.28 -37.30 -0.26
CA ASP A 862 27.94 -38.60 -0.43
C ASP A 862 28.04 -39.04 -1.90
N LYS A 863 26.98 -38.82 -2.68
CA LYS A 863 26.99 -39.13 -4.12
C LYS A 863 27.98 -38.25 -4.88
N ILE A 864 28.13 -36.97 -4.51
CA ILE A 864 29.14 -36.08 -5.10
C ILE A 864 30.56 -36.57 -4.78
N ILE A 865 30.84 -36.88 -3.51
CA ILE A 865 32.16 -37.41 -3.08
C ILE A 865 32.49 -38.70 -3.83
N ARG A 866 31.51 -39.60 -3.95
CA ARG A 866 31.65 -40.85 -4.69
C ARG A 866 31.92 -40.60 -6.18
N LEU A 867 31.20 -39.68 -6.82
CA LEU A 867 31.46 -39.32 -8.21
C LEU A 867 32.89 -38.82 -8.41
N VAL A 868 33.39 -37.92 -7.55
CA VAL A 868 34.78 -37.42 -7.60
C VAL A 868 35.78 -38.57 -7.47
N SER A 869 35.54 -39.51 -6.54
CA SER A 869 36.35 -40.71 -6.37
C SER A 869 36.32 -41.62 -7.60
N ASP A 870 35.13 -41.92 -8.12
CA ASP A 870 34.92 -42.79 -9.28
C ASP A 870 35.55 -42.19 -10.55
N LEU A 871 35.68 -40.86 -10.63
CA LEU A 871 36.42 -40.17 -11.69
C LEU A 871 37.95 -40.19 -11.50
N GLY A 872 38.43 -40.51 -10.29
CA GLY A 872 39.86 -40.51 -9.97
C GLY A 872 40.42 -39.11 -9.71
N LEU A 873 39.57 -38.22 -9.17
CA LEU A 873 39.89 -36.81 -8.92
C LEU A 873 40.06 -36.49 -7.42
N SER A 874 39.89 -37.49 -6.54
CA SER A 874 40.08 -37.32 -5.09
C SER A 874 41.52 -36.91 -4.77
N THR A 875 41.66 -35.87 -3.94
CA THR A 875 42.95 -35.36 -3.49
C THR A 875 42.81 -34.71 -2.11
N THR A 876 43.94 -34.39 -1.47
CA THR A 876 43.98 -33.73 -0.15
C THR A 876 44.94 -32.55 -0.16
N LEU A 877 44.78 -31.63 0.80
CA LEU A 877 45.68 -30.49 0.99
C LEU A 877 47.13 -30.94 1.21
N THR A 878 47.33 -32.07 1.89
CA THR A 878 48.65 -32.70 2.07
C THR A 878 49.32 -33.06 0.74
N GLN A 879 48.56 -33.58 -0.23
CA GLN A 879 49.08 -33.93 -1.56
C GLN A 879 49.50 -32.69 -2.37
N TRP A 880 48.88 -31.54 -2.10
CA TRP A 880 49.22 -30.25 -2.68
C TRP A 880 50.26 -29.46 -1.87
N LYS A 881 50.91 -30.09 -0.88
CA LYS A 881 51.95 -29.49 -0.02
C LYS A 881 51.45 -28.28 0.78
N VAL A 882 50.19 -28.31 1.18
CA VAL A 882 49.63 -27.33 2.13
C VAL A 882 49.69 -27.96 3.52
N ASP A 883 50.51 -27.39 4.41
CA ASP A 883 50.73 -27.91 5.77
C ASP A 883 49.56 -27.55 6.71
N ARG A 884 49.37 -28.34 7.78
CA ARG A 884 48.28 -28.14 8.76
C ARG A 884 48.36 -26.82 9.54
N ASP A 885 49.52 -26.16 9.57
CA ASP A 885 49.68 -24.84 10.17
C ASP A 885 48.97 -23.73 9.37
N GLN A 886 48.58 -24.00 8.12
CA GLN A 886 47.83 -23.08 7.28
C GLN A 886 46.32 -23.06 7.58
N VAL A 887 45.80 -23.98 8.41
CA VAL A 887 44.34 -24.11 8.68
C VAL A 887 43.75 -22.78 9.17
N ASP A 888 44.41 -22.09 10.11
CA ASP A 888 43.91 -20.81 10.64
C ASP A 888 43.90 -19.71 9.56
N ILE A 889 44.90 -19.69 8.67
CA ILE A 889 45.00 -18.74 7.55
C ILE A 889 43.89 -19.01 6.53
N ILE A 890 43.65 -20.28 6.20
CA ILE A 890 42.59 -20.70 5.28
C ILE A 890 41.22 -20.35 5.85
N CYS A 891 40.97 -20.64 7.13
CA CYS A 891 39.74 -20.27 7.82
C CYS A 891 39.51 -18.77 7.79
N ALA A 892 40.55 -17.97 8.10
CA ALA A 892 40.46 -16.51 8.09
C ALA A 892 40.11 -15.96 6.71
N ARG A 893 40.69 -16.52 5.63
CA ARG A 893 40.36 -16.15 4.25
C ARG A 893 38.94 -16.56 3.87
N ALA A 894 38.54 -17.79 4.18
CA ALA A 894 37.21 -18.32 3.86
C ALA A 894 36.08 -17.60 4.62
N THR A 895 36.37 -17.08 5.82
CA THR A 895 35.39 -16.39 6.67
C THR A 895 35.48 -14.86 6.58
N GLY A 896 36.33 -14.29 5.72
CA GLY A 896 36.41 -12.83 5.53
C GLY A 896 37.08 -12.08 6.69
N ALA A 897 37.87 -12.75 7.52
CA ALA A 897 38.66 -12.12 8.58
C ALA A 897 39.89 -11.34 8.07
N TRP A 898 40.11 -11.27 6.74
CA TRP A 898 41.23 -10.54 6.14
C TRP A 898 40.89 -9.95 4.75
N MET A 899 39.95 -9.01 4.67
CA MET A 899 39.84 -8.07 3.54
C MET A 899 39.87 -6.62 4.05
N PRO A 900 40.86 -5.80 3.68
CA PRO A 900 40.90 -4.39 4.08
C PRO A 900 39.75 -3.62 3.40
N GLY A 901 38.82 -3.06 4.18
CA GLY A 901 37.88 -2.04 3.69
C GLY A 901 36.39 -2.41 3.65
N GLU A 902 36.00 -3.65 3.97
CA GLU A 902 34.57 -4.03 4.05
C GLU A 902 34.11 -4.26 5.49
N SER A 903 32.91 -3.76 5.82
CA SER A 903 32.29 -3.93 7.14
C SER A 903 31.91 -5.39 7.39
N LYS A 904 32.28 -5.95 8.54
CA LYS A 904 31.84 -7.28 9.00
C LYS A 904 30.31 -7.36 9.06
N GLN A 905 29.71 -8.28 8.31
CA GLN A 905 28.36 -8.76 8.61
C GLN A 905 28.41 -9.61 9.89
N GLU A 906 27.43 -9.42 10.79
CA GLU A 906 27.23 -10.31 11.94
C GLU A 906 26.90 -11.71 11.42
N LYS A 907 27.75 -12.70 11.75
CA LYS A 907 27.57 -14.10 11.35
C LYS A 907 26.94 -14.91 12.47
N GLU A 908 26.27 -16.00 12.10
CA GLU A 908 25.65 -16.91 13.07
C GLU A 908 26.67 -17.55 14.03
N PRO A 909 26.30 -17.75 15.31
CA PRO A 909 27.15 -18.41 16.28
C PRO A 909 27.54 -19.83 15.83
N GLY A 910 28.84 -20.13 15.73
CA GLY A 910 29.36 -21.45 15.39
C GLY A 910 29.71 -21.68 13.91
N TYR A 911 29.42 -20.72 13.02
CA TYR A 911 29.74 -20.82 11.59
C TYR A 911 31.24 -21.02 11.31
N ASP A 912 32.11 -20.26 11.98
CA ASP A 912 33.56 -20.34 11.77
C ASP A 912 34.15 -21.68 12.23
N LEU A 913 33.58 -22.29 13.29
CA LEU A 913 33.95 -23.63 13.76
C LEU A 913 33.62 -24.69 12.71
N ALA A 914 32.45 -24.57 12.08
CA ALA A 914 31.98 -25.54 11.09
C ALA A 914 32.76 -25.45 9.76
N VAL A 915 33.14 -24.24 9.35
CA VAL A 915 34.06 -24.02 8.21
C VAL A 915 35.43 -24.64 8.51
N ARG A 916 35.92 -24.51 9.76
CA ARG A 916 37.17 -25.15 10.21
C ARG A 916 37.09 -26.67 10.11
N GLU A 917 36.00 -27.29 10.57
CA GLU A 917 35.79 -28.75 10.45
C GLU A 917 35.89 -29.24 9.00
N VAL A 918 35.28 -28.50 8.06
CA VAL A 918 35.39 -28.83 6.63
C VAL A 918 36.84 -28.71 6.16
N ILE A 919 37.53 -27.63 6.46
CA ILE A 919 38.94 -27.44 6.06
C ILE A 919 39.83 -28.55 6.63
N GLU A 920 39.64 -28.93 7.88
CA GLU A 920 40.39 -30.02 8.52
C GLU A 920 40.10 -31.37 7.87
N SER A 921 38.88 -31.58 7.34
CA SER A 921 38.52 -32.78 6.59
C SER A 921 39.17 -32.88 5.20
N LEU A 922 39.78 -31.80 4.71
CA LEU A 922 40.47 -31.79 3.41
C LEU A 922 41.92 -32.31 3.46
N TYR A 923 42.45 -32.63 4.64
CA TYR A 923 43.81 -33.18 4.85
C TYR A 923 43.83 -34.71 4.80
#